data_AF-A0A8S1ZFI5-F1
#
_entry.id   AF-A0A8S1ZFI5-F1
#
_cell.length_a   1.000
_cell.length_b   1.000
_cell.length_c   1.000
_cell.angle_alpha   90.00
_cell.angle_beta   90.00
_cell.angle_gamma   90.00
#
_symmetry.space_group_name_H-M   'P 1'
#
loop_
_entity.id
_entity.type
_entity.pdbx_description
1 polymer ?
#
loop_
_entity_poly.entity_id
_entity_poly.type
_entity_poly.pdbx_seq_one_letter_code
_entity_poly.pdbx_strand_id
1 'polypeptide(L)'
;MTKPAITFPLIFTLLTFIDVSSSASIVFNVVSFGAKPDGVTDSTAAFLKAWQGACGSASSATVVVPTGTFLLKVITFGGPCKSKITFQVAGTIVAPEDYRTFGNSGYWILFNKVNRFSLVGGTFDARANRFWSCRKSGQNCPPGVRSISFNSAKDVIISGVKSMNSQVSHMTLNGCTNVVVRNVRLVAPGDSPNTDGFTVQFSTGVTFTGSTVQTGDDCVAIGQGTRNFLISKLACGPGHGVSIGSLAKQLNEDGVENVTVSSSVFTGTQNGVRIKSWARPSTGFVRNVFFQNLIMKNVQNPIIIDQNYCPSKQGCPTDHSGVKISQVTYKNIQGTSATQQAMNLACSKSNPCTGITLQDIKLIYNKGTPATSFCFNAVGKNLGGDTHMSSLAPVMEKQESFRGNSVEEQQSLRCVGAEDQVRKGRALEKQVSFLAGNVVEKHGIKGRAMENRERPMERQRSFRGFVEKQKSFRVVMERQLSFMNAAGERKQKTESPGKRGDSPLHIGARTGNLGKVMELIRGCNGTEELKELLSKQNLEGETALYSAAENGHSLVVEEMLKHMDLDTASIKARNGFDPFHVAAKQGHLEALKKLLETFPNLAMTVDLSCTTALHTAATQGHIDVVNLLLKTDSHLAKIAKNNGKTALHSAARMGHREVVKSLIGNDASIGFRTDKKGQTALHMAVKGQNEGIVLELVKPDPAVLSVEDNKGNTPLHIATNKGRIKIVRCLVSFDGINLNAMNKAGDTALDIAEKIGNPELVSVLKEAGAATAKDLGKPQNPAKQLKQTVSDIKHEVQSQLQQSRQTGVRVRRIAKRLKKLHINGLNNAINSATVVAVLIATVAFAAIFTIPGQYEEDRTKGLLFLGEARIANKAPFLIFFIFDSLALFISLAVVVVQTSVVVIEQKAKKKLVFVINKLMWLACLFISIAFVSLSFIVVGKEDIWLAICATIIGGTIMLTTIGAMCYCVVMHRIEESKLKSLRKERSKSKSFSLSHMPLESEILNGEFNKRMYAL
;
A
#
# COMPACT_ATOMS: atom_id res chain seq x y z
N MET A 1 -81.45 17.37 -37.01
CA MET A 1 -81.35 17.41 -35.53
C MET A 1 -80.50 16.21 -35.12
N THR A 2 -79.48 16.21 -34.26
CA THR A 2 -78.74 17.18 -33.42
C THR A 2 -77.68 16.33 -32.68
N LYS A 3 -76.44 16.80 -32.50
CA LYS A 3 -75.50 16.20 -31.50
C LYS A 3 -75.95 16.64 -30.08
N PRO A 4 -75.71 15.84 -29.01
CA PRO A 4 -74.47 15.93 -28.20
C PRO A 4 -73.84 14.53 -27.97
N ALA A 5 -72.52 14.31 -27.77
CA ALA A 5 -71.54 14.87 -26.81
C ALA A 5 -71.60 14.27 -25.38
N ILE A 6 -70.73 13.28 -25.11
CA ILE A 6 -70.21 12.91 -23.77
C ILE A 6 -68.70 12.63 -23.95
N THR A 7 -67.87 12.98 -22.95
CA THR A 7 -66.40 13.01 -23.05
C THR A 7 -65.69 12.55 -21.77
N PHE A 8 -64.56 11.82 -21.94
CA PHE A 8 -63.49 11.54 -20.94
C PHE A 8 -63.82 10.62 -19.74
N PRO A 9 -62.84 10.00 -19.01
CA PRO A 9 -61.38 9.96 -19.22
C PRO A 9 -60.63 8.60 -19.01
N LEU A 10 -59.29 8.63 -19.20
CA LEU A 10 -58.23 7.78 -18.57
C LEU A 10 -58.16 6.27 -18.98
N ILE A 11 -57.01 5.61 -19.22
CA ILE A 11 -55.57 5.95 -19.12
C ILE A 11 -54.83 5.48 -20.40
N PHE A 12 -53.94 6.33 -20.92
CA PHE A 12 -52.98 6.03 -22.00
C PHE A 12 -51.56 6.04 -21.40
N THR A 13 -51.11 4.97 -20.75
CA THR A 13 -49.69 4.81 -20.31
C THR A 13 -49.30 3.35 -20.08
N LEU A 14 -48.76 2.65 -21.10
CA LEU A 14 -47.60 1.76 -20.91
C LEU A 14 -46.87 1.40 -22.23
N LEU A 15 -46.72 2.37 -23.14
CA LEU A 15 -45.65 2.33 -24.14
C LEU A 15 -44.43 3.09 -23.60
N THR A 16 -43.25 2.70 -24.08
CA THR A 16 -41.92 3.28 -23.77
C THR A 16 -41.36 3.12 -22.35
N PHE A 17 -41.13 1.88 -21.91
CA PHE A 17 -39.94 1.51 -21.10
C PHE A 17 -39.37 0.15 -21.53
N ILE A 18 -38.99 0.05 -22.81
CA ILE A 18 -37.92 -0.88 -23.19
C ILE A 18 -36.61 -0.15 -22.89
N ASP A 19 -36.14 -0.29 -21.64
CA ASP A 19 -34.78 0.10 -21.27
C ASP A 19 -33.80 -0.81 -22.02
N VAL A 20 -33.45 -0.37 -23.24
CA VAL A 20 -32.19 -0.78 -23.88
C VAL A 20 -31.10 -0.35 -22.91
N SER A 21 -30.63 -1.29 -22.10
CA SER A 21 -29.69 -1.08 -21.00
C SER A 21 -28.27 -0.82 -21.49
N SER A 22 -28.11 0.18 -22.36
CA SER A 22 -26.97 1.07 -22.30
C SER A 22 -26.95 1.66 -20.89
N SER A 23 -26.02 1.19 -20.06
CA SER A 23 -25.85 1.67 -18.69
C SER A 23 -25.59 3.18 -18.68
N ALA A 24 -26.66 3.96 -18.52
CA ALA A 24 -26.58 5.40 -18.40
C ALA A 24 -25.76 5.74 -17.16
N SER A 25 -24.56 6.28 -17.36
CA SER A 25 -23.68 6.69 -16.26
C SER A 25 -24.31 7.87 -15.53
N ILE A 26 -24.57 7.74 -14.23
CA ILE A 26 -25.28 8.77 -13.46
C ILE A 26 -24.41 10.04 -13.41
N VAL A 27 -24.95 11.17 -13.88
CA VAL A 27 -24.19 12.42 -14.02
C VAL A 27 -24.36 13.32 -12.80
N PHE A 28 -23.24 13.74 -12.22
CA PHE A 28 -23.15 14.68 -11.10
C PHE A 28 -22.42 15.95 -11.57
N ASN A 29 -23.18 16.95 -12.04
CA ASN A 29 -22.63 18.24 -12.46
C ASN A 29 -22.32 19.11 -11.24
N VAL A 30 -21.07 19.54 -11.07
CA VAL A 30 -20.64 20.35 -9.91
C VAL A 30 -21.40 21.66 -9.75
N VAL A 31 -21.88 22.27 -10.85
CA VAL A 31 -22.67 23.52 -10.82
C VAL A 31 -24.03 23.29 -10.14
N SER A 32 -24.64 22.12 -10.36
CA SER A 32 -25.89 21.72 -9.67
C SER A 32 -25.73 21.56 -8.15
N PHE A 33 -24.49 21.45 -7.65
CA PHE A 33 -24.17 21.42 -6.22
C PHE A 33 -23.65 22.77 -5.68
N GLY A 34 -23.73 23.84 -6.48
CA GLY A 34 -23.38 25.22 -6.10
C GLY A 34 -21.99 25.70 -6.51
N ALA A 35 -21.27 24.97 -7.37
CA ALA A 35 -19.99 25.46 -7.90
C ALA A 35 -20.20 26.62 -8.87
N LYS A 36 -19.41 27.69 -8.77
CA LYS A 36 -19.49 28.84 -9.68
C LYS A 36 -18.32 28.87 -10.66
N PRO A 37 -18.56 29.10 -11.96
CA PRO A 37 -17.53 29.11 -13.01
C PRO A 37 -16.74 30.44 -13.12
N ASP A 38 -16.59 31.19 -12.02
CA ASP A 38 -16.02 32.54 -11.98
C ASP A 38 -14.50 32.61 -11.68
N GLY A 39 -13.90 31.51 -11.21
CA GLY A 39 -12.48 31.44 -10.81
C GLY A 39 -12.13 32.17 -9.50
N VAL A 40 -13.14 32.63 -8.74
CA VAL A 40 -13.00 33.44 -7.52
C VAL A 40 -13.80 32.86 -6.35
N THR A 41 -14.99 32.32 -6.59
CA THR A 41 -15.82 31.67 -5.56
C THR A 41 -15.31 30.26 -5.26
N ASP A 42 -15.02 30.00 -3.99
CA ASP A 42 -14.59 28.69 -3.50
C ASP A 42 -15.65 27.61 -3.76
N SER A 43 -15.36 26.75 -4.75
CA SER A 43 -16.24 25.68 -5.19
C SER A 43 -15.94 24.33 -4.51
N THR A 44 -15.03 24.30 -3.52
CA THR A 44 -14.56 23.07 -2.85
C THR A 44 -15.71 22.24 -2.28
N ALA A 45 -16.66 22.87 -1.59
CA ALA A 45 -17.81 22.18 -1.00
C ALA A 45 -18.76 21.56 -2.05
N ALA A 46 -18.97 22.23 -3.19
CA ALA A 46 -19.81 21.73 -4.27
C ALA A 46 -19.18 20.51 -4.97
N PHE A 47 -17.87 20.56 -5.20
CA PHE A 47 -17.11 19.43 -5.74
C PHE A 47 -17.13 18.20 -4.81
N LEU A 48 -17.01 18.41 -3.49
CA LEU A 48 -17.12 17.33 -2.50
C LEU A 48 -18.53 16.70 -2.47
N LYS A 49 -19.60 17.51 -2.55
CA LYS A 49 -20.98 17.00 -2.63
C LYS A 49 -21.21 16.17 -3.90
N ALA A 50 -20.77 16.67 -5.06
CA ALA A 50 -20.86 15.95 -6.33
C ALA A 50 -20.07 14.63 -6.29
N TRP A 51 -18.87 14.64 -5.70
CA TRP A 51 -18.07 13.43 -5.49
C TRP A 51 -18.74 12.42 -4.57
N GLN A 52 -19.29 12.87 -3.43
CA GLN A 52 -19.97 11.99 -2.48
C GLN A 52 -21.16 11.27 -3.11
N GLY A 53 -21.95 11.97 -3.92
CA GLY A 53 -23.03 11.38 -4.71
C GLY A 53 -22.51 10.33 -5.70
N ALA A 54 -21.52 10.68 -6.51
CA ALA A 54 -20.94 9.78 -7.51
C ALA A 54 -20.28 8.52 -6.88
N CYS A 55 -19.56 8.69 -5.76
CA CYS A 55 -18.87 7.60 -5.07
C CYS A 55 -19.82 6.69 -4.27
N GLY A 56 -20.95 7.23 -3.81
CA GLY A 56 -22.05 6.49 -3.20
C GLY A 56 -22.97 5.76 -4.20
N SER A 57 -22.87 6.02 -5.50
CA SER A 57 -23.71 5.44 -6.56
C SER A 57 -23.48 3.95 -6.76
N ALA A 58 -24.57 3.17 -6.86
CA ALA A 58 -24.50 1.74 -7.19
C ALA A 58 -24.13 1.50 -8.67
N SER A 59 -24.65 2.35 -9.57
CA SER A 59 -24.33 2.37 -11.00
C SER A 59 -23.07 3.19 -11.28
N SER A 60 -22.41 2.96 -12.42
CA SER A 60 -21.30 3.81 -12.88
C SER A 60 -21.73 5.29 -12.90
N ALA A 61 -20.83 6.18 -12.49
CA ALA A 61 -21.13 7.59 -12.32
C ALA A 61 -20.10 8.50 -13.01
N THR A 62 -20.53 9.69 -13.39
CA THR A 62 -19.69 10.73 -14.00
C THR A 62 -19.80 12.02 -13.20
N VAL A 63 -18.72 12.47 -12.56
CA VAL A 63 -18.64 13.85 -12.06
C VAL A 63 -18.25 14.75 -13.23
N VAL A 64 -19.09 15.74 -13.53
CA VAL A 64 -18.88 16.67 -14.65
C VAL A 64 -18.54 18.06 -14.13
N VAL A 65 -17.39 18.56 -14.57
CA VAL A 65 -16.98 19.96 -14.42
C VAL A 65 -17.11 20.63 -15.78
N PRO A 66 -18.13 21.48 -16.00
CA PRO A 66 -18.39 22.09 -17.31
C PRO A 66 -17.33 23.15 -17.67
N THR A 67 -17.50 23.79 -18.82
CA THR A 67 -16.67 24.94 -19.23
C THR A 67 -16.85 26.10 -18.24
N GLY A 68 -15.75 26.79 -17.92
CA GLY A 68 -15.68 27.82 -16.88
C GLY A 68 -14.39 27.71 -16.08
N THR A 69 -14.17 28.62 -15.13
CA THR A 69 -13.02 28.56 -14.21
C THR A 69 -13.52 28.30 -12.79
N PHE A 70 -12.99 27.31 -12.09
CA PHE A 70 -13.46 26.93 -10.74
C PHE A 70 -12.33 27.02 -9.72
N LEU A 71 -12.48 27.87 -8.70
CA LEU A 71 -11.54 27.95 -7.59
C LEU A 71 -11.73 26.77 -6.63
N LEU A 72 -10.68 26.01 -6.38
CA LEU A 72 -10.66 24.96 -5.34
C LEU A 72 -9.50 25.19 -4.37
N LYS A 73 -9.78 25.10 -3.07
CA LYS A 73 -8.76 24.99 -2.01
C LYS A 73 -8.21 23.55 -1.95
N VAL A 74 -7.50 23.19 -0.89
CA VAL A 74 -7.10 21.79 -0.63
C VAL A 74 -8.34 20.89 -0.65
N ILE A 75 -8.33 19.84 -1.46
CA ILE A 75 -9.46 18.93 -1.64
C ILE A 75 -9.02 17.46 -1.73
N THR A 76 -9.76 16.58 -1.07
CA THR A 76 -9.52 15.13 -1.06
C THR A 76 -10.75 14.37 -1.52
N PHE A 77 -10.62 13.69 -2.66
CA PHE A 77 -11.59 12.76 -3.23
C PHE A 77 -11.28 11.34 -2.72
N GLY A 78 -11.97 10.95 -1.65
CA GLY A 78 -11.78 9.65 -0.99
C GLY A 78 -12.63 8.53 -1.60
N GLY A 79 -12.06 7.33 -1.67
CA GLY A 79 -12.74 6.06 -1.86
C GLY A 79 -12.64 5.13 -0.63
N PRO A 80 -13.01 3.83 -0.77
CA PRO A 80 -13.41 3.15 -1.99
C PRO A 80 -14.82 3.51 -2.44
N CYS A 81 -15.01 3.67 -3.74
CA CYS A 81 -16.31 3.95 -4.34
C CYS A 81 -17.00 2.65 -4.78
N LYS A 82 -18.34 2.62 -4.73
CA LYS A 82 -19.11 1.40 -5.01
C LYS A 82 -18.97 0.96 -6.48
N SER A 83 -19.10 1.89 -7.41
CA SER A 83 -19.07 1.66 -8.87
C SER A 83 -17.80 2.21 -9.54
N LYS A 84 -17.79 2.30 -10.88
CA LYS A 84 -16.76 3.01 -11.66
C LYS A 84 -17.10 4.51 -11.68
N ILE A 85 -16.11 5.37 -11.44
CA ILE A 85 -16.26 6.83 -11.58
C ILE A 85 -15.44 7.37 -12.74
N THR A 86 -16.07 8.24 -13.53
CA THR A 86 -15.39 9.13 -14.47
C THR A 86 -15.46 10.56 -13.94
N PHE A 87 -14.33 11.24 -13.78
CA PHE A 87 -14.23 12.65 -13.44
C PHE A 87 -13.86 13.40 -14.72
N GLN A 88 -14.84 14.04 -15.33
CA GLN A 88 -14.74 14.68 -16.64
C GLN A 88 -14.69 16.19 -16.48
N VAL A 89 -13.60 16.80 -16.95
CA VAL A 89 -13.36 18.23 -16.84
C VAL A 89 -13.30 18.85 -18.25
N ALA A 90 -14.19 19.80 -18.51
CA ALA A 90 -14.20 20.60 -19.72
C ALA A 90 -13.59 22.00 -19.49
N GLY A 91 -13.73 22.54 -18.27
CA GLY A 91 -13.21 23.85 -17.89
C GLY A 91 -11.79 23.85 -17.31
N THR A 92 -11.50 24.90 -16.56
CA THR A 92 -10.25 25.11 -15.81
C THR A 92 -10.53 25.08 -14.32
N ILE A 93 -9.70 24.37 -13.57
CA ILE A 93 -9.68 24.36 -12.11
C ILE A 93 -8.45 25.15 -11.67
N VAL A 94 -8.62 26.10 -10.75
CA VAL A 94 -7.56 27.01 -10.30
C VAL A 94 -7.34 26.95 -8.80
N ALA A 95 -6.09 27.10 -8.40
CA ALA A 95 -5.67 27.31 -7.02
C ALA A 95 -6.00 28.73 -6.52
N PRO A 96 -6.03 28.95 -5.19
CA PRO A 96 -5.91 30.29 -4.59
C PRO A 96 -4.58 30.93 -4.99
N GLU A 97 -4.55 32.24 -5.21
CA GLU A 97 -3.29 32.96 -5.48
C GLU A 97 -2.36 33.01 -4.27
N ASP A 98 -2.91 32.98 -3.05
CA ASP A 98 -2.11 32.87 -1.84
C ASP A 98 -1.71 31.41 -1.60
N TYR A 99 -0.46 31.12 -1.95
CA TYR A 99 0.18 29.82 -1.75
C TYR A 99 0.30 29.42 -0.26
N ARG A 100 0.06 30.32 0.70
CA ARG A 100 0.06 29.98 2.13
C ARG A 100 -1.21 29.24 2.57
N THR A 101 -2.32 29.38 1.82
CA THR A 101 -3.61 28.74 2.12
C THR A 101 -3.57 27.20 2.13
N PHE A 102 -2.54 26.59 1.52
CA PHE A 102 -2.35 25.14 1.52
C PHE A 102 -1.78 24.57 2.84
N GLY A 103 -1.21 25.42 3.69
CA GLY A 103 -0.59 25.03 4.96
C GLY A 103 0.42 23.87 4.80
N ASN A 104 0.31 22.88 5.68
CA ASN A 104 1.15 21.67 5.67
C ASN A 104 0.49 20.45 4.99
N SER A 105 -0.50 20.66 4.11
CA SER A 105 -1.23 19.55 3.45
C SER A 105 -0.33 18.65 2.58
N GLY A 106 0.67 19.24 1.92
CA GLY A 106 1.55 18.54 0.98
C GLY A 106 0.88 18.16 -0.35
N TYR A 107 -0.36 18.59 -0.61
CA TYR A 107 -1.08 18.41 -1.87
C TYR A 107 -2.18 19.47 -2.04
N TRP A 108 -2.55 19.78 -3.28
CA TRP A 108 -3.73 20.58 -3.60
C TRP A 108 -4.95 19.67 -3.85
N ILE A 109 -4.86 18.76 -4.83
CA ILE A 109 -5.92 17.80 -5.16
C ILE A 109 -5.41 16.38 -4.90
N LEU A 110 -6.11 15.63 -4.06
CA LEU A 110 -5.78 14.24 -3.73
C LEU A 110 -6.93 13.29 -4.06
N PHE A 111 -6.66 12.29 -4.89
CA PHE A 111 -7.49 11.10 -5.06
C PHE A 111 -6.92 9.97 -4.19
N ASN A 112 -7.65 9.57 -3.14
CA ASN A 112 -7.15 8.64 -2.12
C ASN A 112 -7.98 7.35 -2.09
N LYS A 113 -7.34 6.19 -2.26
CA LYS A 113 -7.98 4.85 -2.22
C LYS A 113 -9.13 4.69 -3.24
N VAL A 114 -9.02 5.35 -4.39
CA VAL A 114 -10.01 5.26 -5.48
C VAL A 114 -9.71 4.06 -6.39
N ASN A 115 -10.76 3.33 -6.76
CA ASN A 115 -10.68 2.11 -7.56
C ASN A 115 -11.55 2.24 -8.81
N ARG A 116 -11.09 1.74 -9.97
CA ARG A 116 -11.81 1.83 -11.27
C ARG A 116 -12.18 3.28 -11.60
N PHE A 117 -11.18 4.13 -11.62
CA PHE A 117 -11.33 5.58 -11.74
C PHE A 117 -10.84 6.09 -13.10
N SER A 118 -11.44 7.16 -13.62
CA SER A 118 -11.00 7.79 -14.88
C SER A 118 -11.04 9.30 -14.77
N LEU A 119 -9.89 9.98 -14.85
CA LEU A 119 -9.77 11.44 -14.94
C LEU A 119 -9.60 11.85 -16.41
N VAL A 120 -10.50 12.67 -16.94
CA VAL A 120 -10.57 12.98 -18.38
C VAL A 120 -10.66 14.50 -18.61
N GLY A 121 -9.71 15.03 -19.36
CA GLY A 121 -9.71 16.41 -19.86
C GLY A 121 -9.34 17.48 -18.82
N GLY A 122 -9.60 18.74 -19.21
CA GLY A 122 -9.50 19.91 -18.36
C GLY A 122 -8.11 20.50 -18.18
N THR A 123 -8.08 21.72 -17.64
CA THR A 123 -6.86 22.39 -17.21
C THR A 123 -6.85 22.56 -15.69
N PHE A 124 -5.72 22.28 -15.04
CA PHE A 124 -5.50 22.46 -13.60
C PHE A 124 -4.32 23.41 -13.41
N ASP A 125 -4.59 24.66 -13.03
CA ASP A 125 -3.57 25.70 -12.81
C ASP A 125 -3.36 25.96 -11.31
N ALA A 126 -2.20 25.57 -10.80
CA ALA A 126 -1.83 25.71 -9.40
C ALA A 126 -1.22 27.08 -9.04
N ARG A 127 -1.16 28.03 -9.98
CA ARG A 127 -0.80 29.45 -9.78
C ARG A 127 0.48 29.70 -8.96
N ALA A 128 1.48 28.83 -9.06
CA ALA A 128 2.68 28.87 -8.20
C ALA A 128 3.65 30.05 -8.39
N ASN A 129 3.35 31.04 -9.25
CA ASN A 129 4.25 32.18 -9.55
C ASN A 129 4.78 32.87 -8.27
N ARG A 130 3.89 33.23 -7.33
CA ARG A 130 4.28 33.87 -6.05
C ARG A 130 5.09 32.93 -5.15
N PHE A 131 4.81 31.61 -5.18
CA PHE A 131 5.58 30.61 -4.42
C PHE A 131 7.01 30.47 -4.95
N TRP A 132 7.19 30.43 -6.28
CA TRP A 132 8.52 30.39 -6.89
C TRP A 132 9.31 31.67 -6.63
N SER A 133 8.68 32.84 -6.66
CA SER A 133 9.32 34.12 -6.28
C SER A 133 9.84 34.08 -4.84
N CYS A 134 9.04 33.56 -3.89
CA CYS A 134 9.49 33.33 -2.51
C CYS A 134 10.72 32.41 -2.49
N ARG A 135 10.64 31.24 -3.15
CA ARG A 135 11.73 30.24 -3.18
C ARG A 135 13.03 30.79 -3.78
N LYS A 136 12.94 31.61 -4.83
CA LYS A 136 14.08 32.30 -5.45
C LYS A 136 14.69 33.39 -4.57
N SER A 137 13.89 34.04 -3.71
CA SER A 137 14.37 35.08 -2.79
C SER A 137 15.14 34.58 -1.55
N GLY A 138 15.25 33.26 -1.35
CA GLY A 138 15.93 32.66 -0.20
C GLY A 138 15.23 32.86 1.16
N GLN A 139 14.03 33.44 1.18
CA GLN A 139 13.24 33.65 2.39
C GLN A 139 12.65 32.35 2.96
N ASN A 140 12.16 32.40 4.20
CA ASN A 140 11.55 31.26 4.87
C ASN A 140 10.15 30.94 4.29
N CYS A 141 10.12 30.21 3.17
CA CYS A 141 8.91 29.85 2.46
C CYS A 141 8.28 28.55 2.98
N PRO A 142 6.93 28.46 3.06
CA PRO A 142 6.23 27.25 3.47
C PRO A 142 6.56 26.06 2.55
N PRO A 143 6.40 24.80 3.03
CA PRO A 143 6.58 23.62 2.19
C PRO A 143 5.62 23.66 0.99
N GLY A 144 6.14 23.45 -0.21
CA GLY A 144 5.33 23.50 -1.44
C GLY A 144 4.44 22.26 -1.60
N VAL A 145 3.30 22.42 -2.28
CA VAL A 145 2.31 21.34 -2.46
C VAL A 145 2.27 20.74 -3.87
N ARG A 146 2.00 19.44 -3.94
CA ARG A 146 1.83 18.70 -5.20
C ARG A 146 0.46 19.00 -5.79
N SER A 147 0.37 19.28 -7.09
CA SER A 147 -0.89 19.71 -7.72
C SER A 147 -1.95 18.60 -7.72
N ILE A 148 -1.66 17.47 -8.37
CA ILE A 148 -2.58 16.31 -8.45
C ILE A 148 -1.87 15.09 -7.88
N SER A 149 -2.46 14.45 -6.87
CA SER A 149 -1.91 13.26 -6.22
C SER A 149 -2.88 12.09 -6.26
N PHE A 150 -2.37 10.89 -6.54
CA PHE A 150 -3.07 9.62 -6.42
C PHE A 150 -2.37 8.77 -5.36
N ASN A 151 -3.07 8.46 -4.26
CA ASN A 151 -2.57 7.60 -3.19
C ASN A 151 -3.38 6.30 -3.14
N SER A 152 -2.69 5.16 -3.13
CA SER A 152 -3.29 3.82 -2.97
C SER A 152 -4.43 3.52 -3.95
N ALA A 153 -4.35 4.05 -5.17
CA ALA A 153 -5.41 3.94 -6.17
C ALA A 153 -5.21 2.73 -7.10
N LYS A 154 -6.30 2.15 -7.59
CA LYS A 154 -6.27 0.95 -8.45
C LYS A 154 -7.11 1.10 -9.72
N ASP A 155 -6.62 0.57 -10.83
CA ASP A 155 -7.33 0.53 -12.12
C ASP A 155 -7.72 1.97 -12.55
N VAL A 156 -6.71 2.84 -12.66
CA VAL A 156 -6.87 4.28 -12.91
C VAL A 156 -6.51 4.63 -14.35
N ILE A 157 -7.33 5.45 -15.00
CA ILE A 157 -7.04 6.03 -16.32
C ILE A 157 -6.97 7.55 -16.19
N ILE A 158 -5.93 8.18 -16.74
CA ILE A 158 -5.77 9.63 -16.81
C ILE A 158 -5.57 9.99 -18.28
N SER A 159 -6.43 10.85 -18.84
CA SER A 159 -6.44 11.11 -20.28
C SER A 159 -6.67 12.57 -20.62
N GLY A 160 -5.79 13.19 -21.41
CA GLY A 160 -5.99 14.54 -21.96
C GLY A 160 -5.93 15.70 -20.96
N VAL A 161 -5.48 15.44 -19.73
CA VAL A 161 -5.36 16.45 -18.67
C VAL A 161 -4.22 17.42 -18.99
N LYS A 162 -4.44 18.73 -18.80
CA LYS A 162 -3.39 19.74 -18.74
C LYS A 162 -3.18 20.18 -17.29
N SER A 163 -1.96 20.11 -16.77
CA SER A 163 -1.60 20.68 -15.47
C SER A 163 -0.56 21.78 -15.66
N MET A 164 -0.75 22.91 -14.98
CA MET A 164 0.04 24.13 -15.13
C MET A 164 0.52 24.66 -13.78
N ASN A 165 1.70 25.28 -13.79
CA ASN A 165 2.25 26.07 -12.69
C ASN A 165 2.20 25.40 -11.31
N SER A 166 2.67 24.15 -11.21
CA SER A 166 2.73 23.44 -9.92
C SER A 166 3.79 24.02 -8.98
N GLN A 167 3.56 23.98 -7.67
CA GLN A 167 4.56 24.42 -6.70
C GLN A 167 5.75 23.47 -6.61
N VAL A 168 5.53 22.14 -6.62
CA VAL A 168 6.62 21.14 -6.54
C VAL A 168 6.49 19.91 -7.44
N SER A 169 5.29 19.37 -7.66
CA SER A 169 5.11 18.25 -8.61
C SER A 169 3.74 18.34 -9.23
N HIS A 170 3.65 18.20 -10.55
CA HIS A 170 2.38 18.30 -11.25
C HIS A 170 1.48 17.09 -10.97
N MET A 171 2.02 15.87 -11.10
CA MET A 171 1.24 14.64 -10.92
C MET A 171 2.02 13.56 -10.17
N THR A 172 1.56 13.20 -8.98
CA THR A 172 2.18 12.17 -8.13
C THR A 172 1.35 10.89 -8.10
N LEU A 173 1.98 9.72 -8.33
CA LEU A 173 1.40 8.39 -8.18
C LEU A 173 2.13 7.63 -7.06
N ASN A 174 1.42 7.29 -5.99
CA ASN A 174 2.00 6.72 -4.77
C ASN A 174 1.20 5.50 -4.32
N GLY A 175 1.83 4.33 -4.21
CA GLY A 175 1.15 3.10 -3.80
C GLY A 175 0.10 2.59 -4.80
N CYS A 176 0.16 2.99 -6.08
CA CYS A 176 -0.90 2.76 -7.05
C CYS A 176 -0.68 1.48 -7.88
N THR A 177 -1.77 0.84 -8.33
CA THR A 177 -1.72 -0.39 -9.13
C THR A 177 -2.54 -0.26 -10.41
N ASN A 178 -1.97 -0.67 -11.55
CA ASN A 178 -2.63 -0.62 -12.86
C ASN A 178 -3.11 0.80 -13.23
N VAL A 179 -2.16 1.69 -13.53
CA VAL A 179 -2.43 3.11 -13.87
C VAL A 179 -2.00 3.40 -15.30
N VAL A 180 -2.89 3.97 -16.11
CA VAL A 180 -2.61 4.34 -17.50
C VAL A 180 -2.80 5.83 -17.72
N VAL A 181 -1.74 6.52 -18.15
CA VAL A 181 -1.71 7.95 -18.46
C VAL A 181 -1.55 8.14 -19.96
N ARG A 182 -2.46 8.91 -20.59
CA ARG A 182 -2.52 9.14 -22.03
C ARG A 182 -2.61 10.63 -22.34
N ASN A 183 -1.75 11.12 -23.24
CA ASN A 183 -1.84 12.46 -23.83
C ASN A 183 -1.95 13.60 -22.79
N VAL A 184 -1.26 13.46 -21.65
CA VAL A 184 -1.25 14.47 -20.58
C VAL A 184 -0.18 15.52 -20.86
N ARG A 185 -0.47 16.79 -20.54
CA ARG A 185 0.45 17.91 -20.72
C ARG A 185 0.75 18.59 -19.39
N LEU A 186 2.00 18.55 -18.95
CA LEU A 186 2.47 19.16 -17.70
C LEU A 186 3.40 20.33 -18.06
N VAL A 187 3.06 21.56 -17.63
CA VAL A 187 3.74 22.78 -18.09
C VAL A 187 4.02 23.74 -16.93
N ALA A 188 5.28 24.06 -16.73
CA ALA A 188 5.79 25.15 -15.91
C ALA A 188 7.02 25.80 -16.61
N PRO A 189 7.44 27.01 -16.22
CA PRO A 189 8.66 27.62 -16.74
C PRO A 189 9.91 26.72 -16.56
N GLY A 190 10.87 26.79 -17.47
CA GLY A 190 12.10 25.98 -17.39
C GLY A 190 12.99 26.33 -16.19
N ASP A 191 12.72 27.45 -15.53
CA ASP A 191 13.44 27.98 -14.36
C ASP A 191 12.59 27.94 -13.07
N SER A 192 11.44 27.23 -13.05
CA SER A 192 10.64 27.07 -11.83
C SER A 192 11.24 26.02 -10.88
N PRO A 193 11.61 26.40 -9.64
CA PRO A 193 12.41 25.56 -8.76
C PRO A 193 11.66 24.29 -8.32
N ASN A 194 12.33 23.15 -8.46
CA ASN A 194 11.84 21.83 -8.05
C ASN A 194 10.43 21.51 -8.53
N THR A 195 10.18 21.70 -9.82
CA THR A 195 8.89 21.38 -10.46
C THR A 195 8.97 20.05 -11.21
N ASP A 196 8.75 18.95 -10.51
CA ASP A 196 8.64 17.63 -11.13
C ASP A 196 7.39 17.57 -12.03
N GLY A 197 7.51 16.91 -13.18
CA GLY A 197 6.35 16.55 -13.99
C GLY A 197 5.56 15.42 -13.32
N PHE A 198 6.01 14.19 -13.54
CA PHE A 198 5.45 13.01 -12.87
C PHE A 198 6.38 12.51 -11.76
N THR A 199 5.83 12.24 -10.57
CA THR A 199 6.56 11.57 -9.48
C THR A 199 5.89 10.23 -9.20
N VAL A 200 6.57 9.09 -9.41
CA VAL A 200 6.00 7.74 -9.25
C VAL A 200 6.78 6.96 -8.20
N GLN A 201 6.10 6.42 -7.18
CA GLN A 201 6.71 5.62 -6.11
C GLN A 201 5.75 4.54 -5.60
N PHE A 202 6.31 3.43 -5.07
CA PHE A 202 5.58 2.28 -4.52
C PHE A 202 4.46 1.74 -5.44
N SER A 203 4.57 1.95 -6.75
CA SER A 203 3.48 1.73 -7.70
C SER A 203 3.82 0.64 -8.71
N THR A 204 2.85 -0.20 -9.09
CA THR A 204 3.07 -1.34 -9.98
C THR A 204 2.12 -1.38 -11.18
N GLY A 205 2.65 -1.68 -12.36
CA GLY A 205 1.86 -1.71 -13.60
C GLY A 205 1.42 -0.30 -14.01
N VAL A 206 2.39 0.60 -14.20
CA VAL A 206 2.13 1.98 -14.64
C VAL A 206 2.48 2.09 -16.13
N THR A 207 1.67 2.80 -16.92
CA THR A 207 1.92 3.01 -18.36
C THR A 207 1.65 4.45 -18.75
N PHE A 208 2.67 5.16 -19.22
CA PHE A 208 2.56 6.51 -19.78
C PHE A 208 2.71 6.47 -21.31
N THR A 209 1.84 7.17 -22.02
CA THR A 209 1.92 7.30 -23.48
C THR A 209 1.52 8.68 -24.00
N GLY A 210 2.24 9.18 -25.00
CA GLY A 210 1.91 10.41 -25.74
C GLY A 210 1.91 11.70 -24.93
N SER A 211 2.57 11.70 -23.76
CA SER A 211 2.51 12.83 -22.82
C SER A 211 3.63 13.85 -23.09
N THR A 212 3.39 15.11 -22.77
CA THR A 212 4.36 16.21 -22.90
C THR A 212 4.64 16.80 -21.53
N VAL A 213 5.91 17.00 -21.19
CA VAL A 213 6.35 17.54 -19.90
C VAL A 213 7.41 18.60 -20.12
N GLN A 214 7.13 19.80 -19.64
CA GLN A 214 7.98 20.98 -19.74
C GLN A 214 8.00 21.63 -18.36
N THR A 215 9.10 21.50 -17.63
CA THR A 215 9.20 21.99 -16.24
C THR A 215 10.64 22.38 -15.90
N GLY A 216 10.90 22.81 -14.65
CA GLY A 216 12.24 23.14 -14.16
C GLY A 216 12.96 22.01 -13.40
N ASP A 217 12.37 20.82 -13.28
CA ASP A 217 13.01 19.65 -12.65
C ASP A 217 12.70 18.35 -13.44
N ASP A 218 12.72 17.17 -12.83
CA ASP A 218 12.55 15.88 -13.52
C ASP A 218 11.20 15.79 -14.27
N CYS A 219 11.25 15.43 -15.56
CA CYS A 219 10.03 15.16 -16.34
C CYS A 219 9.27 13.94 -15.77
N VAL A 220 10.02 12.91 -15.38
CA VAL A 220 9.52 11.75 -14.63
C VAL A 220 10.56 11.36 -13.59
N ALA A 221 10.22 11.47 -12.31
CA ALA A 221 10.98 10.98 -11.17
C ALA A 221 10.40 9.63 -10.70
N ILE A 222 11.23 8.59 -10.71
CA ILE A 222 10.88 7.20 -10.36
C ILE A 222 11.53 6.84 -9.03
N GLY A 223 10.74 6.87 -7.96
CA GLY A 223 11.14 6.51 -6.61
C GLY A 223 11.03 5.01 -6.30
N GLN A 224 11.49 4.65 -5.10
CA GLN A 224 11.50 3.30 -4.55
C GLN A 224 10.17 2.54 -4.69
N GLY A 225 10.25 1.21 -4.78
CA GLY A 225 9.10 0.31 -4.85
C GLY A 225 8.31 0.36 -6.15
N THR A 226 8.82 1.05 -7.18
CA THR A 226 8.17 1.14 -8.49
C THR A 226 8.52 -0.08 -9.35
N ARG A 227 7.50 -0.77 -9.87
CA ARG A 227 7.66 -2.04 -10.59
C ARG A 227 6.82 -2.05 -11.89
N ASN A 228 7.34 -2.63 -12.97
CA ASN A 228 6.61 -2.76 -14.24
C ASN A 228 6.07 -1.41 -14.76
N PHE A 229 6.98 -0.48 -15.07
CA PHE A 229 6.64 0.87 -15.52
C PHE A 229 7.06 1.08 -16.98
N LEU A 230 6.09 1.26 -17.87
CA LEU A 230 6.29 1.59 -19.28
C LEU A 230 6.08 3.09 -19.53
N ILE A 231 7.04 3.74 -20.17
CA ILE A 231 6.98 5.10 -20.69
C ILE A 231 7.20 5.02 -22.20
N SER A 232 6.30 5.63 -22.97
CA SER A 232 6.34 5.63 -24.43
C SER A 232 5.94 6.99 -24.99
N LYS A 233 6.55 7.43 -26.10
CA LYS A 233 6.16 8.68 -26.78
C LYS A 233 6.09 9.89 -25.84
N LEU A 234 7.06 10.00 -24.93
CA LEU A 234 7.22 11.16 -24.04
C LEU A 234 7.96 12.27 -24.79
N ALA A 235 7.41 13.48 -24.77
CA ALA A 235 8.14 14.70 -25.11
C ALA A 235 8.54 15.40 -23.81
N CYS A 236 9.83 15.43 -23.50
CA CYS A 236 10.38 15.97 -22.26
C CYS A 236 11.31 17.15 -22.59
N GLY A 237 11.06 18.33 -22.05
CA GLY A 237 11.93 19.48 -22.25
C GLY A 237 11.26 20.86 -22.28
N PRO A 238 11.82 21.87 -21.58
CA PRO A 238 12.98 21.81 -20.66
C PRO A 238 12.71 20.98 -19.40
N GLY A 239 13.73 20.80 -18.57
CA GLY A 239 13.69 20.04 -17.30
C GLY A 239 14.93 19.17 -17.09
N HIS A 240 14.87 18.24 -16.13
CA HIS A 240 15.98 17.35 -15.78
C HIS A 240 15.95 15.95 -16.39
N GLY A 241 14.98 15.63 -17.28
CA GLY A 241 14.92 14.34 -17.97
C GLY A 241 14.05 13.29 -17.27
N VAL A 242 14.28 12.01 -17.60
CA VAL A 242 13.65 10.87 -16.90
C VAL A 242 14.67 10.29 -15.92
N SER A 243 14.33 10.30 -14.64
CA SER A 243 15.22 9.93 -13.54
C SER A 243 14.69 8.77 -12.71
N ILE A 244 15.51 7.74 -12.52
CA ILE A 244 15.35 6.77 -11.44
C ILE A 244 16.10 7.30 -10.21
N GLY A 245 15.40 7.47 -9.10
CA GLY A 245 15.91 8.01 -7.84
C GLY A 245 15.63 9.51 -7.61
N SER A 246 16.28 10.17 -6.64
CA SER A 246 17.43 9.67 -5.88
C SER A 246 17.07 8.51 -4.95
N LEU A 247 17.71 7.36 -5.15
CA LEU A 247 17.66 6.20 -4.24
C LEU A 247 18.77 6.31 -3.17
N ALA A 248 18.77 5.43 -2.17
CA ALA A 248 19.56 5.55 -0.94
C ALA A 248 19.25 6.84 -0.16
N LYS A 249 17.96 7.19 -0.07
CA LYS A 249 17.46 8.13 0.96
C LYS A 249 17.40 7.44 2.33
N GLN A 250 17.22 6.13 2.35
CA GLN A 250 17.09 5.31 3.58
C GLN A 250 17.99 4.07 3.51
N LEU A 251 18.35 3.54 4.69
CA LEU A 251 19.14 2.31 4.82
C LEU A 251 18.38 1.09 4.30
N ASN A 252 17.09 0.97 4.66
CA ASN A 252 16.19 0.02 4.04
C ASN A 252 15.34 0.77 3.01
N GLU A 253 15.43 0.42 1.73
CA GLU A 253 14.74 1.12 0.64
C GLU A 253 14.32 0.13 -0.44
N ASP A 254 13.09 0.25 -0.93
CA ASP A 254 12.51 -0.73 -1.85
C ASP A 254 13.07 -0.51 -3.28
N GLY A 255 13.49 -1.59 -3.97
CA GLY A 255 14.08 -1.46 -5.30
C GLY A 255 13.12 -0.99 -6.40
N VAL A 256 13.70 -0.53 -7.50
CA VAL A 256 13.00 -0.19 -8.75
C VAL A 256 13.29 -1.26 -9.81
N GLU A 257 12.26 -1.79 -10.46
CA GLU A 257 12.44 -2.86 -11.45
C GLU A 257 11.47 -2.82 -12.63
N ASN A 258 11.90 -3.43 -13.74
CA ASN A 258 11.09 -3.59 -14.96
C ASN A 258 10.60 -2.22 -15.49
N VAL A 259 11.53 -1.27 -15.64
CA VAL A 259 11.26 0.07 -16.19
C VAL A 259 11.63 0.09 -17.66
N THR A 260 10.75 0.59 -18.53
CA THR A 260 11.03 0.75 -19.96
C THR A 260 10.68 2.17 -20.38
N VAL A 261 11.64 2.91 -20.94
CA VAL A 261 11.42 4.20 -21.61
C VAL A 261 11.69 4.01 -23.08
N SER A 262 10.72 4.34 -23.91
CA SER A 262 10.75 4.02 -25.34
C SER A 262 10.26 5.16 -26.24
N SER A 263 10.84 5.27 -27.44
CA SER A 263 10.32 6.14 -28.52
C SER A 263 10.04 7.57 -28.07
N SER A 264 10.98 8.18 -27.32
CA SER A 264 10.77 9.43 -26.58
C SER A 264 11.82 10.48 -26.94
N VAL A 265 11.45 11.76 -26.82
CA VAL A 265 12.26 12.91 -27.27
C VAL A 265 12.59 13.81 -26.08
N PHE A 266 13.86 14.13 -25.92
CA PHE A 266 14.41 15.01 -24.90
C PHE A 266 14.95 16.29 -25.56
N THR A 267 14.48 17.47 -25.14
CA THR A 267 14.83 18.75 -25.78
C THR A 267 15.25 19.80 -24.76
N GLY A 268 16.51 20.25 -24.80
CA GLY A 268 17.01 21.31 -23.91
C GLY A 268 17.01 20.91 -22.42
N THR A 269 17.07 19.61 -22.10
CA THR A 269 17.07 19.12 -20.72
C THR A 269 18.47 19.03 -20.13
N GLN A 270 18.59 19.11 -18.80
CA GLN A 270 19.86 18.85 -18.10
C GLN A 270 20.31 17.39 -18.28
N ASN A 271 19.39 16.44 -18.34
CA ASN A 271 19.71 15.03 -18.56
C ASN A 271 18.70 14.41 -19.53
N GLY A 272 19.10 13.33 -20.20
CA GLY A 272 18.18 12.50 -20.98
C GLY A 272 17.57 11.45 -20.06
N VAL A 273 18.30 10.35 -19.90
CA VAL A 273 17.96 9.25 -18.98
C VAL A 273 18.99 9.15 -17.85
N ARG A 274 18.51 9.16 -16.60
CA ARG A 274 19.31 9.28 -15.39
C ARG A 274 18.98 8.17 -14.39
N ILE A 275 20.00 7.59 -13.77
CA ILE A 275 19.87 6.81 -12.53
C ILE A 275 20.73 7.51 -11.47
N LYS A 276 20.12 7.94 -10.37
CA LYS A 276 20.78 8.68 -9.29
C LYS A 276 20.61 7.98 -7.94
N SER A 277 21.71 7.75 -7.21
CA SER A 277 21.67 7.27 -5.82
C SER A 277 22.70 7.99 -4.96
N TRP A 278 22.34 8.24 -3.70
CA TRP A 278 23.26 8.83 -2.73
C TRP A 278 24.42 7.86 -2.41
N ALA A 279 25.59 8.42 -2.13
CA ALA A 279 26.81 7.71 -1.73
C ALA A 279 26.75 7.16 -0.28
N ARG A 280 25.68 6.42 0.06
CA ARG A 280 25.48 5.86 1.40
C ARG A 280 24.99 4.40 1.34
N PRO A 281 25.16 3.60 2.41
CA PRO A 281 24.61 2.25 2.48
C PRO A 281 23.08 2.24 2.30
N SER A 282 22.57 1.24 1.56
CA SER A 282 21.15 1.03 1.32
C SER A 282 20.90 -0.41 0.82
N THR A 283 19.74 -0.98 1.09
CA THR A 283 19.27 -2.26 0.51
C THR A 283 18.67 -2.12 -0.89
N GLY A 284 18.46 -0.88 -1.35
CA GLY A 284 17.81 -0.58 -2.63
C GLY A 284 18.56 -1.16 -3.84
N PHE A 285 17.82 -1.31 -4.95
CA PHE A 285 18.37 -1.78 -6.22
C PHE A 285 17.66 -1.15 -7.40
N VAL A 286 18.31 -1.18 -8.57
CA VAL A 286 17.71 -0.89 -9.87
C VAL A 286 18.00 -2.08 -10.77
N ARG A 287 16.97 -2.74 -11.31
CA ARG A 287 17.17 -3.90 -12.19
C ARG A 287 16.21 -3.98 -13.37
N ASN A 288 16.69 -4.57 -14.46
CA ASN A 288 15.90 -4.84 -15.67
C ASN A 288 15.26 -3.56 -16.23
N VAL A 289 16.12 -2.64 -16.67
CA VAL A 289 15.73 -1.32 -17.18
C VAL A 289 16.10 -1.20 -18.66
N PHE A 290 15.16 -0.72 -19.49
CA PHE A 290 15.34 -0.56 -20.93
C PHE A 290 15.09 0.89 -21.35
N PHE A 291 16.13 1.54 -21.87
CA PHE A 291 16.07 2.87 -22.49
C PHE A 291 16.28 2.68 -24.00
N GLN A 292 15.23 2.82 -24.81
CA GLN A 292 15.30 2.48 -26.24
C GLN A 292 14.64 3.48 -27.19
N ASN A 293 15.20 3.65 -28.39
CA ASN A 293 14.67 4.55 -29.43
C ASN A 293 14.49 5.98 -28.90
N LEU A 294 15.55 6.57 -28.34
CA LEU A 294 15.49 7.88 -27.70
C LEU A 294 16.18 8.94 -28.57
N ILE A 295 15.55 10.11 -28.70
CA ILE A 295 16.08 11.24 -29.46
C ILE A 295 16.48 12.35 -28.49
N MET A 296 17.75 12.75 -28.54
CA MET A 296 18.31 13.82 -27.72
C MET A 296 18.49 15.07 -28.59
N LYS A 297 18.02 16.23 -28.12
CA LYS A 297 18.18 17.53 -28.79
C LYS A 297 18.74 18.54 -27.80
N ASN A 298 20.03 18.87 -27.92
CA ASN A 298 20.71 19.81 -27.02
C ASN A 298 20.54 19.45 -25.53
N VAL A 299 20.76 18.19 -25.18
CA VAL A 299 20.64 17.67 -23.80
C VAL A 299 22.01 17.73 -23.11
N GLN A 300 22.13 18.23 -21.88
CA GLN A 300 23.46 18.41 -21.26
C GLN A 300 24.14 17.07 -20.93
N ASN A 301 23.41 16.13 -20.31
CA ASN A 301 23.88 14.79 -19.96
C ASN A 301 22.92 13.71 -20.51
N PRO A 302 22.98 13.35 -21.80
CA PRO A 302 22.09 12.38 -22.44
C PRO A 302 21.91 11.05 -21.68
N ILE A 303 23.00 10.44 -21.20
CA ILE A 303 22.98 9.17 -20.47
C ILE A 303 23.82 9.32 -19.20
N ILE A 304 23.21 9.12 -18.02
CA ILE A 304 23.93 9.25 -16.75
C ILE A 304 23.52 8.20 -15.70
N ILE A 305 24.52 7.54 -15.11
CA ILE A 305 24.41 6.83 -13.84
C ILE A 305 25.32 7.55 -12.85
N ASP A 306 24.74 8.08 -11.78
CA ASP A 306 25.44 8.79 -10.71
C ASP A 306 25.12 8.15 -9.36
N GLN A 307 26.04 7.31 -8.88
CA GLN A 307 25.97 6.73 -7.54
C GLN A 307 26.68 7.57 -6.46
N ASN A 308 27.14 8.77 -6.81
CA ASN A 308 27.75 9.73 -5.91
C ASN A 308 26.88 11.00 -5.74
N TYR A 309 25.57 10.86 -5.94
CA TYR A 309 24.64 11.97 -6.06
C TYR A 309 24.65 12.88 -4.82
N CYS A 310 25.08 14.13 -4.99
CA CYS A 310 24.99 15.18 -3.97
C CYS A 310 24.76 16.57 -4.61
N PRO A 311 23.50 16.98 -4.84
CA PRO A 311 23.18 18.20 -5.58
C PRO A 311 23.53 19.50 -4.84
N SER A 312 23.52 19.50 -3.51
CA SER A 312 23.83 20.67 -2.67
C SER A 312 25.33 20.92 -2.49
N LYS A 313 26.19 19.92 -2.79
CA LYS A 313 27.61 19.86 -2.39
C LYS A 313 27.87 20.08 -0.87
N GLN A 314 26.82 20.05 -0.05
CA GLN A 314 26.84 20.28 1.40
C GLN A 314 26.19 19.10 2.11
N GLY A 315 26.84 18.55 3.14
CA GLY A 315 26.36 17.37 3.86
C GLY A 315 26.34 16.09 3.01
N CYS A 316 27.17 16.03 1.97
CA CYS A 316 27.29 14.85 1.11
C CYS A 316 27.79 13.64 1.90
N PRO A 317 27.14 12.47 1.81
CA PRO A 317 27.76 11.21 2.21
C PRO A 317 29.05 10.97 1.43
N THR A 318 30.08 10.49 2.11
CA THR A 318 31.40 10.13 1.52
C THR A 318 31.62 8.62 1.42
N ASP A 319 30.62 7.82 1.80
CA ASP A 319 30.68 6.37 1.74
C ASP A 319 30.50 5.87 0.28
N HIS A 320 30.29 4.57 0.11
CA HIS A 320 29.92 3.99 -1.17
C HIS A 320 28.41 3.73 -1.22
N SER A 321 27.77 4.01 -2.36
CA SER A 321 26.35 3.71 -2.54
C SER A 321 26.09 2.21 -2.39
N GLY A 322 25.11 1.87 -1.55
CA GLY A 322 24.60 0.50 -1.39
C GLY A 322 23.69 0.05 -2.52
N VAL A 323 23.20 0.98 -3.35
CA VAL A 323 22.22 0.67 -4.40
C VAL A 323 22.84 -0.22 -5.47
N LYS A 324 22.28 -1.42 -5.66
CA LYS A 324 22.76 -2.38 -6.67
C LYS A 324 22.10 -2.10 -8.02
N ILE A 325 22.87 -1.69 -9.02
CA ILE A 325 22.38 -1.42 -10.38
C ILE A 325 22.76 -2.60 -11.28
N SER A 326 21.77 -3.22 -11.93
CA SER A 326 22.02 -4.36 -12.83
C SER A 326 21.07 -4.40 -14.02
N GLN A 327 21.49 -5.05 -15.13
CA GLN A 327 20.63 -5.31 -16.29
C GLN A 327 19.97 -4.02 -16.84
N VAL A 328 20.80 -3.04 -17.21
CA VAL A 328 20.35 -1.77 -17.79
C VAL A 328 20.77 -1.72 -19.26
N THR A 329 19.81 -1.64 -20.16
CA THR A 329 20.03 -1.62 -21.61
C THR A 329 19.74 -0.24 -22.17
N TYR A 330 20.71 0.33 -22.87
CA TYR A 330 20.59 1.54 -23.68
C TYR A 330 20.69 1.13 -25.16
N LYS A 331 19.62 1.37 -25.94
CA LYS A 331 19.51 0.91 -27.33
C LYS A 331 19.01 1.99 -28.27
N ASN A 332 19.67 2.23 -29.39
CA ASN A 332 19.21 3.19 -30.41
C ASN A 332 18.91 4.58 -29.79
N ILE A 333 19.94 5.18 -29.21
CA ILE A 333 19.87 6.52 -28.60
C ILE A 333 20.69 7.46 -29.46
N GLN A 334 20.04 8.46 -30.05
CA GLN A 334 20.64 9.30 -31.08
C GLN A 334 20.33 10.79 -30.91
N GLY A 335 21.15 11.64 -31.55
CA GLY A 335 20.96 13.08 -31.59
C GLY A 335 22.12 13.84 -30.94
N THR A 336 21.84 14.94 -30.24
CA THR A 336 22.89 15.87 -29.81
C THR A 336 22.97 16.18 -28.32
N SER A 337 24.21 16.35 -27.87
CA SER A 337 24.60 16.72 -26.52
C SER A 337 24.99 18.19 -26.43
N ALA A 338 24.59 18.87 -25.36
CA ALA A 338 24.99 20.25 -25.03
C ALA A 338 26.34 20.32 -24.29
N THR A 339 26.87 19.19 -23.83
CA THR A 339 28.24 19.06 -23.29
C THR A 339 29.03 18.02 -24.08
N GLN A 340 30.37 18.08 -24.02
CA GLN A 340 31.22 17.14 -24.75
C GLN A 340 31.09 15.71 -24.17
N GLN A 341 31.00 15.56 -22.84
CA GLN A 341 30.79 14.27 -22.17
C GLN A 341 29.30 13.89 -22.21
N ALA A 342 28.86 13.22 -23.26
CA ALA A 342 27.46 12.86 -23.46
C ALA A 342 26.99 11.65 -22.62
N MET A 343 27.92 10.83 -22.14
CA MET A 343 27.64 9.65 -21.32
C MET A 343 28.54 9.61 -20.08
N ASN A 344 27.95 9.39 -18.91
CA ASN A 344 28.67 9.27 -17.63
C ASN A 344 28.12 8.08 -16.83
N LEU A 345 28.93 7.03 -16.64
CA LEU A 345 28.58 5.83 -15.89
C LEU A 345 29.42 5.73 -14.61
N ALA A 346 29.10 6.55 -13.59
CA ALA A 346 29.80 6.60 -12.31
C ALA A 346 29.16 5.65 -11.28
N CYS A 347 29.62 4.40 -11.24
CA CYS A 347 29.11 3.36 -10.35
C CYS A 347 29.96 3.17 -9.08
N SER A 348 29.31 2.63 -8.05
CA SER A 348 29.87 2.44 -6.70
C SER A 348 31.05 1.44 -6.71
N LYS A 349 32.12 1.72 -5.95
CA LYS A 349 33.27 0.81 -5.79
C LYS A 349 32.89 -0.47 -5.04
N SER A 350 31.96 -0.39 -4.08
CA SER A 350 31.46 -1.56 -3.32
C SER A 350 30.33 -2.32 -4.03
N ASN A 351 29.58 -1.65 -4.91
CA ASN A 351 28.51 -2.27 -5.70
C ASN A 351 28.64 -1.86 -7.18
N PRO A 352 29.58 -2.44 -7.94
CA PRO A 352 29.74 -2.17 -9.37
C PRO A 352 28.45 -2.41 -10.17
N CYS A 353 28.21 -1.58 -11.19
CA CYS A 353 27.08 -1.80 -12.11
C CYS A 353 27.35 -3.03 -12.99
N THR A 354 26.37 -3.92 -13.13
CA THR A 354 26.55 -5.20 -13.85
C THR A 354 25.51 -5.42 -14.96
N GLY A 355 25.91 -6.04 -16.07
CA GLY A 355 25.01 -6.29 -17.19
C GLY A 355 24.49 -5.00 -17.84
N ILE A 356 25.34 -3.97 -17.93
CA ILE A 356 25.06 -2.80 -18.74
C ILE A 356 25.17 -3.18 -20.22
N THR A 357 24.16 -2.90 -21.03
CA THR A 357 24.19 -3.15 -22.48
C THR A 357 24.09 -1.82 -23.21
N LEU A 358 25.08 -1.54 -24.06
CA LEU A 358 25.06 -0.41 -25.00
C LEU A 358 24.85 -0.98 -26.41
N GLN A 359 23.90 -0.41 -27.15
CA GLN A 359 23.62 -0.76 -28.54
C GLN A 359 23.22 0.50 -29.32
N ASP A 360 23.80 0.70 -30.50
CA ASP A 360 23.40 1.76 -31.45
C ASP A 360 23.33 3.18 -30.81
N ILE A 361 24.37 3.59 -30.10
CA ILE A 361 24.44 4.92 -29.44
C ILE A 361 25.14 5.92 -30.38
N LYS A 362 24.40 6.94 -30.87
CA LYS A 362 24.83 7.90 -31.89
C LYS A 362 24.64 9.35 -31.41
N LEU A 363 25.50 9.80 -30.50
CA LEU A 363 25.45 11.13 -29.88
C LEU A 363 26.58 12.03 -30.40
N ILE A 364 26.24 13.26 -30.81
CA ILE A 364 27.19 14.26 -31.34
C ILE A 364 27.21 15.47 -30.40
N TYR A 365 28.38 16.05 -30.14
CA TYR A 365 28.45 17.30 -29.39
C TYR A 365 28.04 18.48 -30.29
N ASN A 366 27.17 19.36 -29.81
CA ASN A 366 26.58 20.47 -30.58
C ASN A 366 27.58 21.45 -31.23
N LYS A 367 28.88 21.38 -30.92
CA LYS A 367 29.94 22.13 -31.61
C LYS A 367 30.61 21.38 -32.76
N GLY A 368 30.02 20.29 -33.26
CA GLY A 368 30.48 19.55 -34.43
C GLY A 368 31.61 18.55 -34.20
N THR A 369 32.12 18.41 -32.96
CA THR A 369 33.10 17.37 -32.61
C THR A 369 32.41 16.11 -32.10
N PRO A 370 33.10 14.95 -32.08
CA PRO A 370 32.60 13.74 -31.44
C PRO A 370 32.31 13.99 -29.95
N ALA A 371 31.21 13.40 -29.46
CA ALA A 371 30.95 13.35 -28.03
C ALA A 371 31.82 12.27 -27.35
N THR A 372 32.09 12.44 -26.06
CA THR A 372 32.92 11.55 -25.25
C THR A 372 32.10 10.87 -24.14
N SER A 373 32.69 9.84 -23.52
CA SER A 373 32.08 9.06 -22.44
C SER A 373 33.00 8.90 -21.25
N PHE A 374 32.46 8.92 -20.04
CA PHE A 374 33.13 8.51 -18.80
C PHE A 374 32.50 7.25 -18.22
N CYS A 375 33.30 6.39 -17.60
CA CYS A 375 32.84 5.15 -16.99
C CYS A 375 33.74 4.73 -15.81
N PHE A 376 33.14 4.27 -14.71
CA PHE A 376 33.82 3.83 -13.49
C PHE A 376 33.03 2.72 -12.81
N ASN A 377 33.65 1.57 -12.53
CA ASN A 377 33.05 0.37 -11.92
C ASN A 377 31.75 -0.11 -12.61
N ALA A 378 31.70 -0.08 -13.93
CA ALA A 378 30.62 -0.71 -14.71
C ALA A 378 31.15 -1.86 -15.57
N VAL A 379 30.34 -2.92 -15.68
CA VAL A 379 30.62 -4.14 -16.43
C VAL A 379 29.43 -4.45 -17.34
N GLY A 380 29.72 -4.77 -18.61
CA GLY A 380 28.68 -4.83 -19.64
C GLY A 380 29.13 -5.39 -20.99
N LYS A 381 28.32 -5.12 -22.02
CA LYS A 381 28.62 -5.40 -23.43
C LYS A 381 28.31 -4.17 -24.28
N ASN A 382 29.10 -3.98 -25.33
CA ASN A 382 28.79 -3.05 -26.42
C ASN A 382 28.42 -3.88 -27.66
N LEU A 383 27.25 -3.61 -28.24
CA LEU A 383 26.69 -4.35 -29.37
C LEU A 383 26.35 -3.34 -30.49
N GLY A 384 27.35 -2.99 -31.29
CA GLY A 384 27.20 -2.09 -32.44
C GLY A 384 28.28 -2.40 -33.48
N GLY A 385 27.84 -2.67 -34.71
CA GLY A 385 28.72 -2.99 -35.84
C GLY A 385 29.26 -1.74 -36.56
N ASP A 386 30.15 -2.01 -37.52
CA ASP A 386 30.88 -1.11 -38.41
C ASP A 386 31.97 -0.24 -37.77
N THR A 387 33.20 -0.54 -38.18
CA THR A 387 34.51 -0.15 -37.64
C THR A 387 34.93 1.30 -37.90
N HIS A 388 34.01 2.19 -38.27
CA HIS A 388 34.33 3.56 -38.69
C HIS A 388 33.65 4.72 -37.95
N MET A 389 32.83 4.47 -36.90
CA MET A 389 32.23 5.59 -36.14
C MET A 389 31.97 5.33 -34.64
N SER A 390 32.86 4.57 -33.98
CA SER A 390 32.76 4.16 -32.57
C SER A 390 33.48 5.11 -31.57
N SER A 391 33.30 6.42 -31.68
CA SER A 391 34.00 7.42 -30.85
C SER A 391 33.52 7.55 -29.39
N LEU A 392 32.53 6.75 -28.97
CA LEU A 392 31.80 6.86 -27.70
C LEU A 392 31.97 5.65 -26.77
N ALA A 393 32.88 4.73 -27.10
CA ALA A 393 33.23 3.63 -26.20
C ALA A 393 34.23 4.13 -25.12
N PRO A 394 33.97 3.91 -23.82
CA PRO A 394 34.96 4.18 -22.79
C PRO A 394 36.14 3.21 -22.94
N VAL A 395 37.35 3.66 -22.58
CA VAL A 395 38.64 2.95 -22.80
C VAL A 395 38.52 1.46 -22.46
N MET A 396 38.66 0.62 -23.49
CA MET A 396 38.42 -0.82 -23.41
C MET A 396 39.72 -1.60 -23.18
N GLU A 397 39.66 -2.63 -22.35
CA GLU A 397 40.75 -3.59 -22.20
C GLU A 397 40.45 -4.82 -23.08
N LYS A 398 41.28 -5.05 -24.11
CA LYS A 398 41.19 -6.26 -24.95
C LYS A 398 41.56 -7.48 -24.11
N GLN A 399 40.67 -8.48 -24.08
CA GLN A 399 40.96 -9.78 -23.49
C GLN A 399 40.80 -10.84 -24.58
N GLU A 400 41.90 -11.32 -25.12
CA GLU A 400 41.90 -12.45 -26.06
C GLU A 400 41.64 -13.75 -25.30
N SER A 401 40.65 -14.52 -25.73
CA SER A 401 40.31 -15.82 -25.17
C SER A 401 40.42 -16.87 -26.26
N PHE A 402 41.51 -17.63 -26.26
CA PHE A 402 41.70 -18.74 -27.19
C PHE A 402 40.79 -19.91 -26.85
N ARG A 403 39.72 -20.12 -27.65
CA ARG A 403 39.01 -21.41 -27.72
C ARG A 403 38.30 -21.61 -29.08
N GLY A 404 38.92 -22.41 -29.95
CA GLY A 404 38.27 -23.17 -31.02
C GLY A 404 37.52 -22.41 -32.13
N ASN A 405 38.21 -22.17 -33.26
CA ASN A 405 37.69 -22.00 -34.63
C ASN A 405 36.25 -21.51 -34.82
N SER A 406 35.91 -20.32 -34.30
CA SER A 406 34.98 -19.38 -34.92
C SER A 406 35.15 -18.01 -34.29
N VAL A 407 35.36 -16.98 -35.10
CA VAL A 407 35.59 -15.61 -34.61
C VAL A 407 34.25 -14.84 -34.62
N GLU A 408 33.54 -14.86 -33.50
CA GLU A 408 32.56 -13.82 -33.19
C GLU A 408 33.23 -12.73 -32.34
N GLU A 409 33.35 -11.52 -32.89
CA GLU A 409 34.03 -10.40 -32.23
C GLU A 409 33.14 -9.72 -31.17
N GLN A 410 32.92 -10.37 -30.03
CA GLN A 410 32.15 -9.79 -28.91
C GLN A 410 33.03 -8.93 -27.98
N GLN A 411 32.95 -7.61 -28.13
CA GLN A 411 33.66 -6.66 -27.26
C GLN A 411 33.02 -6.56 -25.85
N SER A 412 33.76 -7.01 -24.82
CA SER A 412 33.33 -6.89 -23.42
C SER A 412 33.62 -5.50 -22.86
N LEU A 413 32.65 -4.90 -22.16
CA LEU A 413 32.81 -3.59 -21.51
C LEU A 413 33.25 -3.80 -20.06
N ARG A 414 34.48 -3.37 -19.72
CA ARG A 414 35.00 -3.40 -18.35
C ARG A 414 35.73 -2.10 -18.02
N CYS A 415 35.16 -1.27 -17.16
CA CYS A 415 35.73 0.02 -16.80
C CYS A 415 36.63 -0.11 -15.55
N VAL A 416 37.94 0.05 -15.73
CA VAL A 416 38.96 -0.10 -14.67
C VAL A 416 39.07 1.16 -13.81
N GLY A 417 39.43 0.99 -12.53
CA GLY A 417 39.52 2.07 -11.55
C GLY A 417 40.68 3.05 -11.78
N ALA A 418 40.61 4.22 -11.14
CA ALA A 418 41.53 5.34 -11.35
C ALA A 418 43.01 5.04 -11.00
N GLU A 419 43.28 4.02 -10.17
CA GLU A 419 44.64 3.66 -9.75
C GLU A 419 45.50 3.11 -10.91
N ASP A 420 44.91 2.44 -11.91
CA ASP A 420 45.64 1.96 -13.10
C ASP A 420 45.79 3.04 -14.20
N GLN A 421 44.89 4.02 -14.26
CA GLN A 421 44.99 5.17 -15.16
C GLN A 421 46.22 6.02 -14.82
N VAL A 422 46.47 6.28 -13.52
CA VAL A 422 47.66 7.01 -13.04
C VAL A 422 48.95 6.20 -13.31
N ARG A 423 48.88 4.86 -13.25
CA ARG A 423 50.03 3.98 -13.49
C ARG A 423 50.42 3.90 -14.96
N LYS A 424 49.46 3.90 -15.90
CA LYS A 424 49.71 3.99 -17.34
C LYS A 424 50.11 5.41 -17.79
N GLY A 425 49.57 6.46 -17.18
CA GLY A 425 49.98 7.86 -17.46
C GLY A 425 51.45 8.15 -17.13
N ARG A 426 51.94 7.69 -15.97
CA ARG A 426 53.35 7.87 -15.55
C ARG A 426 54.39 7.15 -16.42
N ALA A 427 53.96 6.28 -17.34
CA ALA A 427 54.87 5.62 -18.29
C ALA A 427 55.18 6.49 -19.52
N LEU A 428 54.30 7.43 -19.91
CA LEU A 428 54.53 8.34 -21.04
C LEU A 428 55.25 9.65 -20.64
N GLU A 429 55.02 10.17 -19.43
CA GLU A 429 55.66 11.45 -19.00
C GLU A 429 57.18 11.35 -18.78
N LYS A 430 57.74 10.13 -18.64
CA LYS A 430 59.19 9.94 -18.43
C LYS A 430 60.07 10.09 -19.67
N GLN A 431 59.51 10.40 -20.84
CA GLN A 431 60.27 10.57 -22.09
C GLN A 431 60.35 12.01 -22.63
N VAL A 432 59.73 12.99 -21.97
CA VAL A 432 59.61 14.37 -22.51
C VAL A 432 60.24 15.46 -21.63
N SER A 433 60.52 15.19 -20.35
CA SER A 433 61.16 16.18 -19.45
C SER A 433 62.70 16.07 -19.40
N PHE A 434 63.34 16.23 -20.56
CA PHE A 434 64.79 16.43 -20.67
C PHE A 434 65.05 17.69 -21.50
N LEU A 435 64.84 18.86 -20.88
CA LEU A 435 65.32 20.20 -21.30
C LEU A 435 64.75 21.26 -20.33
N ALA A 436 65.45 22.40 -20.21
CA ALA A 436 65.14 23.57 -19.35
C ALA A 436 65.13 23.30 -17.82
N GLY A 437 66.15 23.80 -17.13
CA GLY A 437 66.23 23.81 -15.67
C GLY A 437 66.35 25.22 -15.08
N ASN A 438 66.80 25.28 -13.82
CA ASN A 438 67.41 26.44 -13.14
C ASN A 438 66.51 27.65 -12.77
N VAL A 439 66.30 27.89 -11.46
CA VAL A 439 66.99 28.92 -10.62
C VAL A 439 66.21 29.29 -9.34
N VAL A 440 66.91 29.16 -8.19
CA VAL A 440 66.82 29.90 -6.89
C VAL A 440 65.45 29.97 -6.16
N GLU A 441 65.22 29.47 -4.93
CA GLU A 441 65.96 29.32 -3.64
C GLU A 441 65.64 30.44 -2.60
N LYS A 442 65.65 30.07 -1.30
CA LYS A 442 65.58 30.89 -0.04
C LYS A 442 64.16 31.27 0.44
N HIS A 443 63.79 31.32 1.73
CA HIS A 443 64.29 30.80 3.04
C HIS A 443 63.07 30.79 4.03
N GLY A 444 63.06 30.17 5.23
CA GLY A 444 63.99 29.21 5.82
C GLY A 444 63.94 29.08 7.37
N ILE A 445 63.75 27.85 7.88
CA ILE A 445 64.38 27.29 9.11
C ILE A 445 63.83 27.59 10.55
N LYS A 446 63.88 26.52 11.38
CA LYS A 446 63.76 26.35 12.86
C LYS A 446 62.35 26.22 13.50
N GLY A 447 62.08 25.20 14.33
CA GLY A 447 62.85 23.97 14.59
C GLY A 447 62.50 23.18 15.87
N ARG A 448 63.13 22.00 16.02
CA ARG A 448 63.32 21.15 17.24
C ARG A 448 62.08 20.52 17.91
N ALA A 449 62.14 19.30 18.46
CA ALA A 449 63.15 18.22 18.38
C ALA A 449 62.56 16.86 18.85
N MET A 450 63.18 15.76 18.39
CA MET A 450 63.60 14.53 19.13
C MET A 450 62.62 13.74 20.06
N GLU A 451 62.75 12.42 20.27
CA GLU A 451 63.51 11.33 19.61
C GLU A 451 63.20 9.96 20.31
N ASN A 452 63.20 8.85 19.54
CA ASN A 452 63.43 7.43 19.92
C ASN A 452 62.66 6.74 21.09
N ARG A 453 62.70 5.40 21.27
CA ARG A 453 62.71 4.22 20.36
C ARG A 453 62.61 2.94 21.22
N GLU A 454 62.20 1.83 20.60
CA GLU A 454 62.44 0.43 21.03
C GLU A 454 61.68 -0.20 22.23
N ARG A 455 61.66 -1.54 22.21
CA ARG A 455 60.95 -2.51 23.09
C ARG A 455 62.00 -3.48 23.69
N PRO A 456 61.71 -4.34 24.70
CA PRO A 456 61.14 -5.67 24.38
C PRO A 456 60.31 -6.36 25.52
N MET A 457 60.19 -7.69 25.40
CA MET A 457 59.47 -8.76 26.14
C MET A 457 59.68 -8.79 27.69
N GLU A 458 59.05 -9.64 28.55
CA GLU A 458 58.46 -11.00 28.39
C GLU A 458 57.48 -11.40 29.55
N ARG A 459 57.08 -12.68 29.62
CA ARG A 459 56.27 -13.50 30.59
C ARG A 459 56.22 -13.02 32.07
N GLN A 460 55.23 -13.35 32.93
CA GLN A 460 54.65 -14.68 33.22
C GLN A 460 53.33 -14.64 34.06
N ARG A 461 52.71 -15.80 34.31
CA ARG A 461 51.44 -16.04 35.06
C ARG A 461 51.55 -15.77 36.57
N SER A 462 50.46 -15.34 37.24
CA SER A 462 49.82 -16.11 38.35
C SER A 462 48.54 -15.46 38.92
N PHE A 463 47.77 -16.28 39.63
CA PHE A 463 46.44 -16.14 40.20
C PHE A 463 46.31 -15.26 41.48
N ARG A 464 45.07 -14.75 41.68
CA ARG A 464 44.33 -14.62 42.98
C ARG A 464 44.47 -13.31 43.80
N GLY A 465 43.31 -12.66 44.05
CA GLY A 465 43.08 -11.79 45.21
C GLY A 465 42.27 -10.52 44.96
N PHE A 466 41.16 -10.36 45.70
CA PHE A 466 40.37 -9.12 45.96
C PHE A 466 39.84 -8.33 44.74
N VAL A 467 38.53 -8.03 44.61
CA VAL A 467 37.57 -7.49 45.58
C VAL A 467 38.03 -6.14 46.18
N GLU A 468 38.26 -5.13 45.32
CA GLU A 468 37.89 -3.74 45.65
C GLU A 468 37.87 -2.78 44.44
N LYS A 469 36.70 -2.60 43.82
CA LYS A 469 36.24 -1.35 43.17
C LYS A 469 34.80 -1.45 42.66
N GLN A 470 33.84 -1.56 43.59
CA GLN A 470 32.42 -1.41 43.29
C GLN A 470 31.65 -0.51 44.29
N LYS A 471 32.28 0.60 44.71
CA LYS A 471 31.63 1.71 45.43
C LYS A 471 31.48 2.92 44.50
N SER A 472 30.39 2.95 43.72
CA SER A 472 29.89 4.16 43.02
C SER A 472 28.46 3.94 42.49
N PHE A 473 28.13 2.73 42.03
CA PHE A 473 26.85 2.46 41.36
C PHE A 473 25.65 2.07 42.27
N ARG A 474 25.81 2.06 43.60
CA ARG A 474 24.77 1.53 44.51
C ARG A 474 23.61 2.51 44.79
N VAL A 475 23.84 3.83 44.68
CA VAL A 475 22.87 4.87 45.11
C VAL A 475 21.67 5.05 44.17
N VAL A 476 21.79 4.69 42.87
CA VAL A 476 20.73 4.96 41.87
C VAL A 476 19.72 3.81 41.73
N MET A 477 20.06 2.58 42.15
CA MET A 477 19.20 1.40 41.93
C MET A 477 18.29 1.08 43.12
N GLU A 478 18.66 1.45 44.34
CA GLU A 478 17.87 1.18 45.56
C GLU A 478 16.54 1.96 45.60
N ARG A 479 16.43 3.11 44.90
CA ARG A 479 15.15 3.83 44.74
C ARG A 479 14.18 3.26 43.69
N GLN A 480 14.54 2.21 42.93
CA GLN A 480 13.61 1.56 41.98
C GLN A 480 13.17 0.16 42.40
N LEU A 481 13.95 -0.58 43.20
CA LEU A 481 13.52 -1.92 43.66
C LEU A 481 12.46 -1.89 44.77
N SER A 482 12.34 -0.80 45.53
CA SER A 482 11.28 -0.62 46.53
C SER A 482 9.86 -0.56 45.95
N PHE A 483 9.72 -0.36 44.63
CA PHE A 483 8.43 -0.18 43.95
C PHE A 483 7.87 -1.44 43.29
N MET A 484 8.61 -2.56 43.25
CA MET A 484 8.14 -3.78 42.55
C MET A 484 7.43 -4.79 43.46
N ASN A 485 7.60 -4.73 44.78
CA ASN A 485 6.96 -5.65 45.75
C ASN A 485 5.69 -5.06 46.40
N ALA A 486 4.95 -4.21 45.68
CA ALA A 486 3.71 -3.59 46.15
C ALA A 486 2.48 -3.92 45.27
N ALA A 487 2.61 -4.90 44.36
CA ALA A 487 1.50 -5.42 43.54
C ALA A 487 0.75 -6.58 44.23
N GLY A 488 0.62 -6.49 45.56
CA GLY A 488 -0.15 -7.39 46.42
C GLY A 488 -0.80 -6.55 47.51
N GLU A 489 -2.12 -6.66 47.62
CA GLU A 489 -3.04 -6.06 48.59
C GLU A 489 -2.43 -5.12 49.64
N ARG A 490 -2.64 -3.80 49.47
CA ARG A 490 -2.41 -2.83 50.54
C ARG A 490 -3.71 -2.15 50.94
N LYS A 491 -4.24 -2.63 52.07
CA LYS A 491 -5.32 -2.00 52.85
C LYS A 491 -5.07 -0.50 53.01
N GLN A 492 -6.17 0.25 53.08
CA GLN A 492 -6.17 1.67 53.47
C GLN A 492 -5.29 1.89 54.70
N LYS A 493 -4.27 2.74 54.56
CA LYS A 493 -3.63 3.40 55.69
C LYS A 493 -4.19 4.81 55.79
N THR A 494 -5.12 4.99 56.72
CA THR A 494 -5.53 6.29 57.23
C THR A 494 -4.38 6.91 58.03
N GLU A 495 -3.46 7.59 57.34
CA GLU A 495 -2.44 8.40 58.01
C GLU A 495 -3.07 9.64 58.64
N SER A 496 -2.65 9.94 59.87
CA SER A 496 -3.29 10.93 60.75
C SER A 496 -3.21 12.36 60.19
N PRO A 497 -4.31 13.14 60.19
CA PRO A 497 -4.39 14.43 59.49
C PRO A 497 -3.41 15.51 59.99
N GLY A 498 -2.80 15.35 61.17
CA GLY A 498 -1.88 16.34 61.74
C GLY A 498 -0.45 16.36 61.16
N LYS A 499 0.00 15.33 60.43
CA LYS A 499 1.44 15.19 60.06
C LYS A 499 1.87 15.95 58.81
N ARG A 500 0.96 16.33 57.91
CA ARG A 500 1.29 17.06 56.66
C ARG A 500 1.15 18.59 56.77
N GLY A 501 0.70 19.12 57.91
CA GLY A 501 0.34 20.54 58.04
C GLY A 501 -0.86 20.93 57.17
N ASP A 502 -1.81 20.01 57.00
CA ASP A 502 -3.04 20.23 56.24
C ASP A 502 -3.90 21.33 56.91
N SER A 503 -4.30 22.36 56.15
CA SER A 503 -5.29 23.33 56.63
C SER A 503 -6.69 22.70 56.72
N PRO A 504 -7.68 23.34 57.40
CA PRO A 504 -9.06 22.83 57.44
C PRO A 504 -9.65 22.55 56.05
N LEU A 505 -9.27 23.35 55.04
CA LEU A 505 -9.66 23.16 53.65
C LEU A 505 -8.98 21.94 53.01
N HIS A 506 -7.70 21.66 53.32
CA HIS A 506 -7.03 20.44 52.87
C HIS A 506 -7.69 19.19 53.46
N ILE A 507 -8.10 19.22 54.73
CA ILE A 507 -8.78 18.11 55.39
C ILE A 507 -10.17 17.88 54.76
N GLY A 508 -10.93 18.96 54.51
CA GLY A 508 -12.20 18.89 53.77
C GLY A 508 -12.04 18.31 52.37
N ALA A 509 -11.03 18.79 51.63
CA ALA A 509 -10.71 18.32 50.28
C ALA A 509 -10.23 16.87 50.23
N ARG A 510 -9.38 16.43 51.18
CA ARG A 510 -8.87 15.05 51.28
C ARG A 510 -9.97 14.06 51.65
N THR A 511 -10.91 14.48 52.51
CA THR A 511 -12.06 13.66 52.95
C THR A 511 -13.25 13.68 51.98
N GLY A 512 -13.28 14.60 51.01
CA GLY A 512 -14.40 14.75 50.07
C GLY A 512 -15.64 15.42 50.67
N ASN A 513 -15.52 16.05 51.85
CA ASN A 513 -16.65 16.69 52.52
C ASN A 513 -16.98 18.05 51.88
N LEU A 514 -17.78 18.00 50.81
CA LEU A 514 -18.21 19.18 50.05
C LEU A 514 -18.87 20.25 50.94
N GLY A 515 -19.74 19.86 51.88
CA GLY A 515 -20.41 20.80 52.78
C GLY A 515 -19.42 21.63 53.61
N LYS A 516 -18.39 20.97 54.17
CA LYS A 516 -17.32 21.64 54.93
C LYS A 516 -16.41 22.50 54.04
N VAL A 517 -16.20 22.11 52.79
CA VAL A 517 -15.45 22.92 51.81
C VAL A 517 -16.23 24.19 51.45
N MET A 518 -17.52 24.08 51.17
CA MET A 518 -18.41 25.22 50.87
C MET A 518 -18.56 26.16 52.08
N GLU A 519 -18.66 25.62 53.29
CA GLU A 519 -18.68 26.39 54.54
C GLU A 519 -17.42 27.25 54.68
N LEU A 520 -16.23 26.66 54.47
CA LEU A 520 -14.95 27.36 54.55
C LEU A 520 -14.76 28.40 53.44
N ILE A 521 -15.20 28.11 52.21
CA ILE A 521 -15.14 29.07 51.08
C ILE A 521 -16.08 30.26 51.31
N ARG A 522 -17.29 30.02 51.84
CA ARG A 522 -18.28 31.07 52.14
C ARG A 522 -17.93 31.89 53.40
N GLY A 523 -17.02 31.39 54.24
CA GLY A 523 -16.56 32.07 55.45
C GLY A 523 -15.51 33.17 55.25
N CYS A 524 -14.95 33.32 54.04
CA CYS A 524 -13.97 34.36 53.72
C CYS A 524 -14.66 35.70 53.40
N ASN A 525 -14.17 36.79 54.01
CA ASN A 525 -14.71 38.15 53.86
C ASN A 525 -13.90 38.98 52.85
N GLY A 526 -13.58 38.39 51.68
CA GLY A 526 -12.91 39.10 50.59
C GLY A 526 -12.37 38.17 49.50
N THR A 527 -12.19 38.69 48.29
CA THR A 527 -11.65 37.94 47.15
C THR A 527 -10.17 37.57 47.35
N GLU A 528 -9.38 38.45 47.95
CA GLU A 528 -7.95 38.20 48.21
C GLU A 528 -7.73 37.16 49.31
N GLU A 529 -8.51 37.21 50.40
CA GLU A 529 -8.46 36.20 51.47
C GLU A 529 -8.83 34.80 50.95
N LEU A 530 -9.85 34.72 50.09
CA LEU A 530 -10.24 33.47 49.42
C LEU A 530 -9.11 32.97 48.50
N LYS A 531 -8.45 33.85 47.75
CA LYS A 531 -7.33 33.49 46.86
C LYS A 531 -6.12 32.98 47.65
N GLU A 532 -5.80 33.60 48.78
CA GLU A 532 -4.75 33.13 49.69
C GLU A 532 -5.11 31.74 50.26
N LEU A 533 -6.35 31.54 50.72
CA LEU A 533 -6.80 30.26 51.28
C LEU A 533 -6.75 29.11 50.24
N LEU A 534 -7.09 29.39 48.98
CA LEU A 534 -7.11 28.41 47.89
C LEU A 534 -5.72 28.07 47.34
N SER A 535 -4.78 29.03 47.38
CA SER A 535 -3.38 28.85 46.96
C SER A 535 -2.46 28.30 48.06
N LYS A 536 -2.87 28.38 49.33
CA LYS A 536 -2.11 27.88 50.49
C LYS A 536 -1.69 26.42 50.32
N GLN A 537 -0.39 26.18 50.49
CA GLN A 537 0.21 24.84 50.41
C GLN A 537 0.46 24.25 51.80
N ASN A 538 0.34 22.93 51.94
CA ASN A 538 0.77 22.18 53.13
C ASN A 538 2.30 21.95 53.16
N LEU A 539 2.82 21.21 54.16
CA LEU A 539 4.26 20.95 54.30
C LEU A 539 4.87 20.15 53.14
N GLU A 540 4.06 19.42 52.37
CA GLU A 540 4.47 18.68 51.17
C GLU A 540 4.31 19.52 49.87
N GLY A 541 3.85 20.77 49.98
CA GLY A 541 3.54 21.63 48.84
C GLY A 541 2.18 21.33 48.19
N GLU A 542 1.40 20.40 48.73
CA GLU A 542 0.07 20.07 48.20
C GLU A 542 -0.86 21.27 48.45
N THR A 543 -1.67 21.65 47.47
CA THR A 543 -2.83 22.55 47.68
C THR A 543 -4.06 21.73 48.04
N ALA A 544 -5.13 22.37 48.52
CA ALA A 544 -6.39 21.67 48.75
C ALA A 544 -6.97 21.07 47.45
N LEU A 545 -6.81 21.73 46.29
CA LEU A 545 -7.19 21.16 44.99
C LEU A 545 -6.36 19.91 44.64
N TYR A 546 -5.06 19.90 44.94
CA TYR A 546 -4.21 18.72 44.78
C TYR A 546 -4.74 17.55 45.64
N SER A 547 -5.10 17.79 46.90
CA SER A 547 -5.67 16.77 47.79
C SER A 547 -7.01 16.22 47.29
N ALA A 548 -7.90 17.07 46.76
CA ALA A 548 -9.16 16.62 46.16
C ALA A 548 -8.92 15.77 44.90
N ALA A 549 -7.99 16.21 44.04
CA ALA A 549 -7.62 15.53 42.80
C ALA A 549 -6.86 14.21 43.03
N GLU A 550 -6.05 14.11 44.09
CA GLU A 550 -5.35 12.88 44.50
C GLU A 550 -6.32 11.78 44.97
N ASN A 551 -7.46 12.16 45.54
CA ASN A 551 -8.46 11.23 46.08
C ASN A 551 -9.69 11.07 45.16
N GLY A 552 -9.74 11.80 44.04
CA GLY A 552 -10.78 11.66 43.01
C GLY A 552 -12.12 12.32 43.32
N HIS A 553 -12.17 13.26 44.28
CA HIS A 553 -13.39 13.93 44.72
C HIS A 553 -13.87 14.98 43.71
N SER A 554 -14.42 14.53 42.58
CA SER A 554 -14.79 15.37 41.42
C SER A 554 -15.72 16.53 41.74
N LEU A 555 -16.68 16.36 42.67
CA LEU A 555 -17.60 17.42 43.10
C LEU A 555 -16.88 18.53 43.88
N VAL A 556 -15.88 18.17 44.70
CA VAL A 556 -15.06 19.14 45.42
C VAL A 556 -14.13 19.87 44.45
N VAL A 557 -13.55 19.15 43.48
CA VAL A 557 -12.77 19.75 42.39
C VAL A 557 -13.62 20.76 41.61
N GLU A 558 -14.83 20.39 41.19
CA GLU A 558 -15.76 21.27 40.47
C GLU A 558 -16.14 22.53 41.26
N GLU A 559 -16.41 22.40 42.57
CA GLU A 559 -16.76 23.55 43.40
C GLU A 559 -15.57 24.50 43.60
N MET A 560 -14.37 23.97 43.86
CA MET A 560 -13.16 24.78 44.03
C MET A 560 -12.76 25.50 42.74
N LEU A 561 -12.96 24.88 41.58
CA LEU A 561 -12.62 25.46 40.28
C LEU A 561 -13.42 26.71 39.92
N LYS A 562 -14.63 26.90 40.49
CA LYS A 562 -15.44 28.12 40.30
C LYS A 562 -14.77 29.38 40.88
N HIS A 563 -13.84 29.21 41.82
CA HIS A 563 -13.21 30.28 42.59
C HIS A 563 -11.69 30.38 42.37
N MET A 564 -11.14 29.62 41.42
CA MET A 564 -9.70 29.57 41.12
C MET A 564 -9.40 30.16 39.73
N ASP A 565 -8.19 30.69 39.58
CA ASP A 565 -7.58 30.98 38.28
C ASP A 565 -6.60 29.86 37.84
N LEU A 566 -6.14 29.93 36.59
CA LEU A 566 -5.22 28.94 36.01
C LEU A 566 -3.89 28.84 36.78
N ASP A 567 -3.40 29.97 37.30
CA ASP A 567 -2.15 30.03 38.04
C ASP A 567 -2.29 29.30 39.39
N THR A 568 -3.40 29.51 40.12
CA THR A 568 -3.71 28.77 41.35
C THR A 568 -3.98 27.28 41.08
N ALA A 569 -4.69 26.95 39.99
CA ALA A 569 -5.00 25.57 39.62
C ALA A 569 -3.78 24.77 39.13
N SER A 570 -2.69 25.43 38.74
CA SER A 570 -1.45 24.81 38.26
C SER A 570 -0.29 24.80 39.26
N ILE A 571 -0.52 25.23 40.51
CA ILE A 571 0.45 25.15 41.60
C ILE A 571 0.93 23.70 41.79
N LYS A 572 2.26 23.51 41.85
CA LYS A 572 2.91 22.20 41.96
C LYS A 572 3.32 21.90 43.39
N ALA A 573 3.08 20.66 43.82
CA ALA A 573 3.62 20.12 45.06
C ALA A 573 5.13 19.88 44.98
N ARG A 574 5.78 19.59 46.12
CA ARG A 574 7.25 19.35 46.18
C ARG A 574 7.73 18.18 45.33
N ASN A 575 6.83 17.26 44.99
CA ASN A 575 7.09 16.16 44.07
C ASN A 575 7.11 16.57 42.58
N GLY A 576 6.78 17.82 42.26
CA GLY A 576 6.74 18.39 40.91
C GLY A 576 5.41 18.22 40.16
N PHE A 577 4.39 17.62 40.78
CA PHE A 577 3.06 17.43 40.19
C PHE A 577 2.09 18.54 40.62
N ASP A 578 1.29 19.00 39.67
CA ASP A 578 0.08 19.79 39.89
C ASP A 578 -1.15 18.87 40.12
N PRO A 579 -2.34 19.42 40.44
CA PRO A 579 -3.56 18.63 40.62
C PRO A 579 -3.94 17.76 39.41
N PHE A 580 -3.61 18.20 38.19
CA PHE A 580 -3.90 17.48 36.96
C PHE A 580 -3.01 16.23 36.81
N HIS A 581 -1.71 16.37 37.11
CA HIS A 581 -0.75 15.27 37.11
C HIS A 581 -1.09 14.19 38.15
N VAL A 582 -1.52 14.57 39.36
CA VAL A 582 -1.88 13.58 40.39
C VAL A 582 -3.20 12.88 40.06
N ALA A 583 -4.22 13.57 39.55
CA ALA A 583 -5.44 12.90 39.08
C ALA A 583 -5.16 11.91 37.93
N ALA A 584 -4.27 12.27 36.99
CA ALA A 584 -3.83 11.39 35.91
C ALA A 584 -2.97 10.21 36.39
N LYS A 585 -2.25 10.37 37.50
CA LYS A 585 -1.48 9.31 38.17
C LYS A 585 -2.37 8.28 38.85
N GLN A 586 -3.48 8.72 39.46
CA GLN A 586 -4.38 7.84 40.23
C GLN A 586 -5.53 7.29 39.37
N GLY A 587 -5.73 7.81 38.16
CA GLY A 587 -6.73 7.33 37.22
C GLY A 587 -8.12 7.96 37.38
N HIS A 588 -8.22 9.09 38.08
CA HIS A 588 -9.50 9.73 38.41
C HIS A 588 -10.09 10.50 37.21
N LEU A 589 -10.73 9.76 36.30
CA LEU A 589 -11.27 10.25 35.03
C LEU A 589 -12.23 11.45 35.18
N GLU A 590 -13.17 11.39 36.13
CA GLU A 590 -14.18 12.45 36.28
C GLU A 590 -13.59 13.75 36.83
N ALA A 591 -12.60 13.67 37.73
CA ALA A 591 -11.87 14.85 38.20
C ALA A 591 -11.06 15.50 37.06
N LEU A 592 -10.46 14.69 36.17
CA LEU A 592 -9.75 15.18 35.00
C LEU A 592 -10.66 15.84 33.97
N LYS A 593 -11.88 15.31 33.76
CA LYS A 593 -12.89 15.97 32.90
C LYS A 593 -13.23 17.36 33.43
N LYS A 594 -13.53 17.50 34.72
CA LYS A 594 -13.83 18.81 35.35
C LYS A 594 -12.67 19.80 35.26
N LEU A 595 -11.44 19.32 35.44
CA LEU A 595 -10.23 20.13 35.24
C LEU A 595 -10.04 20.57 33.77
N LEU A 596 -10.33 19.71 32.78
CA LEU A 596 -10.24 20.06 31.35
C LEU A 596 -11.40 20.93 30.85
N GLU A 597 -12.61 20.74 31.37
CA GLU A 597 -13.79 21.56 31.08
C GLU A 597 -13.55 23.03 31.49
N THR A 598 -12.88 23.24 32.62
CA THR A 598 -12.55 24.59 33.12
C THR A 598 -11.24 25.13 32.55
N PHE A 599 -10.18 24.31 32.53
CA PHE A 599 -8.83 24.73 32.16
C PHE A 599 -8.13 23.71 31.21
N PRO A 600 -8.43 23.75 29.89
CA PRO A 600 -7.81 22.87 28.90
C PRO A 600 -6.27 22.90 28.90
N ASN A 601 -5.69 24.05 29.24
CA ASN A 601 -4.24 24.28 29.30
C ASN A 601 -3.50 23.35 30.29
N LEU A 602 -4.20 22.80 31.29
CA LEU A 602 -3.63 21.84 32.23
C LEU A 602 -3.12 20.56 31.54
N ALA A 603 -3.67 20.19 30.37
CA ALA A 603 -3.18 19.06 29.58
C ALA A 603 -1.71 19.17 29.13
N MET A 604 -1.22 20.41 28.99
CA MET A 604 0.11 20.74 28.46
C MET A 604 1.14 21.08 29.56
N THR A 605 0.72 21.07 30.83
CA THR A 605 1.64 21.26 31.97
C THR A 605 2.67 20.12 32.04
N VAL A 606 3.82 20.41 32.67
CA VAL A 606 4.90 19.43 32.88
C VAL A 606 5.61 19.57 34.22
N ASP A 607 6.11 18.45 34.74
CA ASP A 607 7.03 18.42 35.89
C ASP A 607 8.46 18.90 35.53
N LEU A 608 9.35 18.97 36.53
CA LEU A 608 10.77 19.33 36.39
C LEU A 608 11.57 18.41 35.44
N SER A 609 11.05 17.22 35.11
CA SER A 609 11.64 16.25 34.19
C SER A 609 10.99 16.24 32.81
N CYS A 610 10.11 17.21 32.53
CA CYS A 610 9.23 17.29 31.36
C CYS A 610 8.28 16.09 31.21
N THR A 611 7.86 15.46 32.31
CA THR A 611 6.73 14.51 32.34
C THR A 611 5.43 15.28 32.18
N THR A 612 4.60 14.91 31.20
CA THR A 612 3.19 15.34 31.09
C THR A 612 2.26 14.37 31.81
N ALA A 613 1.03 14.77 32.10
CA ALA A 613 -0.03 13.90 32.64
C ALA A 613 -0.19 12.58 31.85
N LEU A 614 -0.07 12.60 30.51
CA LEU A 614 -0.12 11.41 29.66
C LEU A 614 0.99 10.41 29.98
N HIS A 615 2.21 10.88 30.28
CA HIS A 615 3.30 9.98 30.68
C HIS A 615 3.00 9.29 32.00
N THR A 616 2.37 9.97 32.95
CA THR A 616 2.04 9.42 34.27
C THR A 616 0.91 8.40 34.16
N ALA A 617 -0.19 8.74 33.47
CA ALA A 617 -1.28 7.82 33.17
C ALA A 617 -0.80 6.57 32.41
N ALA A 618 0.07 6.75 31.40
CA ALA A 618 0.65 5.65 30.63
C ALA A 618 1.68 4.81 31.42
N THR A 619 2.26 5.34 32.49
CA THR A 619 3.13 4.57 33.41
C THR A 619 2.29 3.71 34.36
N GLN A 620 1.12 4.18 34.79
CA GLN A 620 0.24 3.46 35.71
C GLN A 620 -0.77 2.53 35.02
N GLY A 621 -1.06 2.76 33.73
CA GLY A 621 -1.89 1.87 32.91
C GLY A 621 -3.34 2.31 32.76
N HIS A 622 -3.68 3.54 33.18
CA HIS A 622 -5.05 4.07 33.13
C HIS A 622 -5.49 4.38 31.70
N ILE A 623 -6.06 3.37 31.02
CA ILE A 623 -6.45 3.43 29.61
C ILE A 623 -7.48 4.52 29.31
N ASP A 624 -8.47 4.72 30.19
CA ASP A 624 -9.55 5.70 29.97
C ASP A 624 -9.02 7.14 30.03
N VAL A 625 -8.08 7.40 30.95
CA VAL A 625 -7.36 8.67 31.04
C VAL A 625 -6.46 8.89 29.83
N VAL A 626 -5.74 7.86 29.37
CA VAL A 626 -4.94 7.92 28.15
C VAL A 626 -5.82 8.26 26.94
N ASN A 627 -6.98 7.62 26.81
CA ASN A 627 -7.92 7.88 25.71
C ASN A 627 -8.53 9.29 25.79
N LEU A 628 -8.86 9.80 26.99
CA LEU A 628 -9.32 11.18 27.19
C LEU A 628 -8.25 12.20 26.76
N LEU A 629 -7.00 12.01 27.20
CA LEU A 629 -5.89 12.91 26.87
C LEU A 629 -5.57 12.88 25.37
N LEU A 630 -5.52 11.70 24.74
CA LEU A 630 -5.27 11.57 23.30
C LEU A 630 -6.41 12.15 22.44
N LYS A 631 -7.66 12.10 22.93
CA LYS A 631 -8.82 12.77 22.30
C LYS A 631 -8.75 14.29 22.44
N THR A 632 -8.16 14.78 23.54
CA THR A 632 -8.00 16.22 23.81
C THR A 632 -6.88 16.81 22.95
N ASP A 633 -5.69 16.19 22.97
CA ASP A 633 -4.62 16.48 22.02
C ASP A 633 -3.77 15.24 21.68
N SER A 634 -3.83 14.84 20.41
CA SER A 634 -3.05 13.73 19.86
C SER A 634 -1.52 13.97 19.87
N HIS A 635 -1.07 15.23 19.94
CA HIS A 635 0.35 15.59 19.95
C HIS A 635 1.05 15.23 21.28
N LEU A 636 0.30 15.14 22.38
CA LEU A 636 0.80 14.70 23.70
C LEU A 636 1.59 13.38 23.62
N ALA A 637 1.22 12.47 22.71
CA ALA A 637 1.90 11.18 22.51
C ALA A 637 3.36 11.31 22.00
N LYS A 638 3.70 12.43 21.35
CA LYS A 638 5.02 12.69 20.73
C LYS A 638 5.98 13.43 21.66
N ILE A 639 5.44 14.12 22.67
CA ILE A 639 6.20 14.81 23.71
C ILE A 639 7.09 13.80 24.43
N ALA A 640 8.32 14.20 24.72
CA ALA A 640 9.32 13.38 25.37
C ALA A 640 9.88 14.09 26.60
N LYS A 641 10.16 13.32 27.64
CA LYS A 641 10.79 13.80 28.87
C LYS A 641 12.23 14.24 28.64
N ASN A 642 12.86 14.86 29.65
CA ASN A 642 14.26 15.30 29.64
C ASN A 642 15.29 14.18 29.34
N ASN A 643 14.89 12.90 29.42
CA ASN A 643 15.69 11.74 29.03
C ASN A 643 15.36 11.15 27.63
N GLY A 644 14.51 11.81 26.84
CA GLY A 644 14.08 11.40 25.50
C GLY A 644 12.93 10.39 25.47
N LYS A 645 12.44 9.92 26.63
CA LYS A 645 11.36 8.91 26.67
C LYS A 645 9.99 9.55 26.47
N THR A 646 9.22 9.01 25.53
CA THR A 646 7.78 9.30 25.35
C THR A 646 6.90 8.42 26.27
N ALA A 647 5.60 8.71 26.32
CA ALA A 647 4.61 7.89 27.05
C ALA A 647 4.64 6.40 26.64
N LEU A 648 4.88 6.10 25.36
CA LEU A 648 4.99 4.73 24.84
C LEU A 648 6.16 3.95 25.47
N HIS A 649 7.29 4.63 25.75
CA HIS A 649 8.44 4.01 26.42
C HIS A 649 8.13 3.60 27.87
N SER A 650 7.30 4.40 28.57
CA SER A 650 6.81 4.06 29.91
C SER A 650 5.87 2.86 29.86
N ALA A 651 4.81 2.92 29.06
CA ALA A 651 3.80 1.86 28.95
C ALA A 651 4.42 0.50 28.55
N ALA A 652 5.30 0.52 27.55
CA ALA A 652 6.01 -0.68 27.09
C ALA A 652 6.90 -1.31 28.17
N ARG A 653 7.57 -0.49 29.01
CA ARG A 653 8.39 -1.00 30.13
C ARG A 653 7.55 -1.60 31.25
N MET A 654 6.38 -1.00 31.54
CA MET A 654 5.54 -1.36 32.68
C MET A 654 4.60 -2.54 32.42
N GLY A 655 4.33 -2.88 31.15
CA GLY A 655 3.52 -4.05 30.79
C GLY A 655 2.08 -3.74 30.36
N HIS A 656 1.74 -2.47 30.16
CA HIS A 656 0.39 -1.98 29.87
C HIS A 656 -0.01 -2.11 28.40
N ARG A 657 -0.46 -3.31 27.99
CA ARG A 657 -0.76 -3.64 26.58
C ARG A 657 -1.79 -2.73 25.92
N GLU A 658 -2.93 -2.47 26.56
CA GLU A 658 -3.99 -1.67 25.92
C GLU A 658 -3.60 -0.20 25.76
N VAL A 659 -2.78 0.34 26.68
CA VAL A 659 -2.19 1.69 26.54
C VAL A 659 -1.22 1.73 25.36
N VAL A 660 -0.36 0.72 25.21
CA VAL A 660 0.55 0.59 24.04
C VAL A 660 -0.25 0.56 22.74
N LYS A 661 -1.33 -0.22 22.69
CA LYS A 661 -2.21 -0.35 21.53
C LYS A 661 -2.95 0.96 21.20
N SER A 662 -3.43 1.70 22.19
CA SER A 662 -4.05 3.03 21.99
C SER A 662 -3.04 4.05 21.44
N LEU A 663 -1.84 4.12 22.03
CA LEU A 663 -0.77 5.03 21.58
C LEU A 663 -0.28 4.73 20.14
N ILE A 664 -0.09 3.46 19.80
CA ILE A 664 0.30 3.02 18.44
C ILE A 664 -0.85 3.24 17.44
N GLY A 665 -2.10 3.00 17.86
CA GLY A 665 -3.28 3.22 17.03
C GLY A 665 -3.48 4.69 16.64
N ASN A 666 -3.06 5.61 17.50
CA ASN A 666 -3.04 7.05 17.22
C ASN A 666 -1.89 7.45 16.27
N ASP A 667 -0.66 6.99 16.51
CA ASP A 667 0.47 7.19 15.60
C ASP A 667 1.53 6.08 15.72
N ALA A 668 1.60 5.21 14.71
CA ALA A 668 2.55 4.11 14.64
C ALA A 668 4.02 4.56 14.56
N SER A 669 4.31 5.78 14.10
CA SER A 669 5.69 6.29 14.01
C SER A 669 6.36 6.48 15.38
N ILE A 670 5.58 6.55 16.46
CA ILE A 670 6.08 6.65 17.84
C ILE A 670 6.89 5.40 18.23
N GLY A 671 6.61 4.23 17.62
CA GLY A 671 7.38 2.99 17.85
C GLY A 671 8.87 3.10 17.50
N PHE A 672 9.22 3.97 16.54
CA PHE A 672 10.59 4.21 16.08
C PHE A 672 11.32 5.34 16.82
N ARG A 673 10.62 6.15 17.63
CA ARG A 673 11.27 7.21 18.41
C ARG A 673 12.19 6.58 19.46
N THR A 674 13.39 7.14 19.61
CA THR A 674 14.42 6.66 20.54
C THR A 674 14.61 7.62 21.71
N ASP A 675 14.95 7.08 22.88
CA ASP A 675 15.39 7.88 24.04
C ASP A 675 16.84 8.36 23.89
N LYS A 676 17.36 9.15 24.85
CA LYS A 676 18.76 9.64 24.83
C LYS A 676 19.83 8.53 24.84
N LYS A 677 19.46 7.25 25.01
CA LYS A 677 20.35 6.08 24.91
C LYS A 677 20.18 5.33 23.58
N GLY A 678 19.40 5.86 22.63
CA GLY A 678 19.08 5.21 21.37
C GLY A 678 17.98 4.14 21.50
N GLN A 679 17.32 4.02 22.64
CA GLN A 679 16.43 2.89 22.92
C GLN A 679 15.00 3.24 22.53
N THR A 680 14.41 2.44 21.63
CA THR A 680 12.98 2.53 21.24
C THR A 680 12.04 1.96 22.32
N ALA A 681 10.73 2.11 22.11
CA ALA A 681 9.71 1.44 22.93
C ALA A 681 9.87 -0.09 22.95
N LEU A 682 10.30 -0.72 21.86
CA LEU A 682 10.57 -2.16 21.84
C LEU A 682 11.75 -2.54 22.75
N HIS A 683 12.82 -1.74 22.77
CA HIS A 683 13.93 -1.90 23.73
C HIS A 683 13.48 -1.72 25.20
N MET A 684 12.33 -1.09 25.46
CA MET A 684 11.72 -1.06 26.79
C MET A 684 10.86 -2.30 27.06
N ALA A 685 10.04 -2.74 26.10
CA ALA A 685 9.22 -3.94 26.19
C ALA A 685 10.04 -5.20 26.51
N VAL A 686 11.16 -5.40 25.81
CA VAL A 686 12.04 -6.58 26.00
C VAL A 686 12.79 -6.60 27.34
N LYS A 687 12.78 -5.48 28.10
CA LYS A 687 13.28 -5.43 29.49
C LYS A 687 12.20 -5.84 30.49
N GLY A 688 10.93 -5.67 30.11
CA GLY A 688 9.76 -6.16 30.83
C GLY A 688 9.61 -7.67 30.73
N GLN A 689 8.37 -8.16 30.83
CA GLN A 689 8.03 -9.59 30.79
C GLN A 689 6.84 -9.93 29.86
N ASN A 690 6.16 -8.94 29.30
CA ASN A 690 4.91 -9.12 28.55
C ASN A 690 5.19 -9.30 27.04
N GLU A 691 5.08 -10.53 26.53
CA GLU A 691 5.22 -10.88 25.11
C GLU A 691 4.15 -10.23 24.21
N GLY A 692 2.95 -9.99 24.73
CA GLY A 692 1.86 -9.34 23.99
C GLY A 692 2.21 -7.93 23.52
N ILE A 693 3.05 -7.22 24.27
CA ILE A 693 3.54 -5.88 23.89
C ILE A 693 4.57 -5.94 22.78
N VAL A 694 5.41 -6.97 22.75
CA VAL A 694 6.36 -7.21 21.65
C VAL A 694 5.59 -7.42 20.35
N LEU A 695 4.53 -8.22 20.39
CA LEU A 695 3.63 -8.44 19.25
C LEU A 695 2.95 -7.13 18.77
N GLU A 696 2.34 -6.35 19.67
CA GLU A 696 1.68 -5.08 19.26
C GLU A 696 2.68 -4.01 18.78
N LEU A 697 3.94 -4.01 19.22
CA LEU A 697 4.99 -3.08 18.76
C LEU A 697 5.60 -3.47 17.40
N VAL A 698 5.68 -4.77 17.09
CA VAL A 698 6.26 -5.29 15.83
C VAL A 698 5.22 -5.34 14.70
N LYS A 699 3.94 -5.54 15.03
CA LYS A 699 2.82 -5.65 14.07
C LYS A 699 2.64 -4.46 13.10
N PRO A 700 2.88 -3.19 13.45
CA PRO A 700 2.76 -2.07 12.51
C PRO A 700 3.87 -2.05 11.47
N ASP A 701 5.11 -2.39 11.87
CA ASP A 701 6.30 -2.44 11.01
C ASP A 701 7.40 -3.30 11.67
N PRO A 702 7.76 -4.47 11.10
CA PRO A 702 8.82 -5.33 11.62
C PRO A 702 10.22 -4.69 11.68
N ALA A 703 10.48 -3.60 10.95
CA ALA A 703 11.78 -2.92 10.94
C ALA A 703 12.22 -2.41 12.33
N VAL A 704 11.30 -2.29 13.30
CA VAL A 704 11.64 -1.94 14.69
C VAL A 704 12.56 -2.99 15.36
N LEU A 705 12.59 -4.23 14.86
CA LEU A 705 13.45 -5.33 15.35
C LEU A 705 14.95 -5.13 15.05
N SER A 706 15.29 -4.36 14.00
CA SER A 706 16.69 -4.12 13.59
C SER A 706 17.25 -2.78 14.06
N VAL A 707 16.46 -1.96 14.78
CA VAL A 707 16.96 -0.71 15.38
C VAL A 707 17.93 -1.05 16.51
N GLU A 708 19.08 -0.39 16.54
CA GLU A 708 20.10 -0.55 17.57
C GLU A 708 20.09 0.62 18.57
N ASP A 709 20.41 0.34 19.84
CA ASP A 709 20.70 1.39 20.81
C ASP A 709 22.11 2.02 20.63
N ASN A 710 22.44 3.06 21.38
CA ASN A 710 23.72 3.78 21.22
C ASN A 710 24.97 2.89 21.41
N LYS A 711 24.82 1.68 22.00
CA LYS A 711 25.86 0.68 22.18
C LYS A 711 25.81 -0.44 21.12
N GLY A 712 24.98 -0.33 20.08
CA GLY A 712 24.78 -1.35 19.04
C GLY A 712 23.89 -2.52 19.47
N ASN A 713 23.18 -2.44 20.61
CA ASN A 713 22.33 -3.55 21.03
C ASN A 713 20.98 -3.46 20.33
N THR A 714 20.65 -4.48 19.53
CA THR A 714 19.28 -4.72 19.07
C THR A 714 18.37 -5.17 20.24
N PRO A 715 17.02 -5.22 20.07
CA PRO A 715 16.11 -5.74 21.08
C PRO A 715 16.44 -7.17 21.53
N LEU A 716 16.98 -8.02 20.64
CA LEU A 716 17.39 -9.38 20.96
C LEU A 716 18.57 -9.41 21.96
N HIS A 717 19.62 -8.60 21.71
CA HIS A 717 20.73 -8.46 22.65
C HIS A 717 20.25 -8.04 24.04
N ILE A 718 19.28 -7.12 24.12
CA ILE A 718 18.72 -6.68 25.40
C ILE A 718 17.84 -7.77 26.06
N ALA A 719 17.02 -8.49 25.29
CA ALA A 719 16.18 -9.58 25.81
C ALA A 719 17.04 -10.69 26.43
N THR A 720 18.10 -11.10 25.72
CA THR A 720 19.07 -12.09 26.21
C THR A 720 19.83 -11.56 27.42
N ASN A 721 20.32 -10.31 27.38
CA ASN A 721 20.99 -9.66 28.53
C ASN A 721 20.06 -9.45 29.75
N LYS A 722 18.75 -9.65 29.60
CA LYS A 722 17.76 -9.60 30.68
C LYS A 722 17.19 -10.97 31.04
N GLY A 723 17.72 -12.05 30.48
CA GLY A 723 17.30 -13.41 30.83
C GLY A 723 15.91 -13.79 30.33
N ARG A 724 15.32 -13.04 29.38
CA ARG A 724 13.88 -13.12 29.07
C ARG A 724 13.53 -14.20 28.06
N ILE A 725 13.68 -15.47 28.44
CA ILE A 725 13.50 -16.65 27.55
C ILE A 725 12.22 -16.59 26.71
N LYS A 726 11.03 -16.32 27.31
CA LYS A 726 9.76 -16.21 26.55
C LYS A 726 9.80 -15.12 25.47
N ILE A 727 10.35 -13.96 25.81
CA ILE A 727 10.52 -12.84 24.87
C ILE A 727 11.57 -13.19 23.81
N VAL A 728 12.66 -13.89 24.15
CA VAL A 728 13.65 -14.35 23.17
C VAL A 728 13.03 -15.36 22.19
N ARG A 729 12.26 -16.35 22.66
CA ARG A 729 11.51 -17.27 21.79
C ARG A 729 10.52 -16.51 20.88
N CYS A 730 9.82 -15.51 21.41
CA CYS A 730 8.93 -14.65 20.64
C CYS A 730 9.69 -13.83 19.58
N LEU A 731 10.79 -13.16 19.95
CA LEU A 731 11.61 -12.38 19.02
C LEU A 731 12.20 -13.25 17.89
N VAL A 732 12.71 -14.43 18.22
CA VAL A 732 13.25 -15.43 17.28
C VAL A 732 12.19 -15.91 16.30
N SER A 733 10.91 -15.95 16.69
CA SER A 733 9.81 -16.40 15.84
C SER A 733 9.36 -15.41 14.76
N PHE A 734 9.91 -14.18 14.71
CA PHE A 734 9.60 -13.22 13.65
C PHE A 734 10.54 -13.37 12.45
N ASP A 735 9.96 -13.56 11.27
CA ASP A 735 10.69 -13.53 10.00
C ASP A 735 11.44 -12.20 9.83
N GLY A 736 12.75 -12.27 9.57
CA GLY A 736 13.61 -11.11 9.33
C GLY A 736 14.44 -10.60 10.52
N ILE A 737 14.37 -11.25 11.69
CA ILE A 737 15.28 -10.92 12.80
C ILE A 737 16.72 -11.36 12.52
N ASN A 738 17.69 -10.44 12.63
CA ASN A 738 19.11 -10.78 12.49
C ASN A 738 19.67 -11.35 13.80
N LEU A 739 19.69 -12.68 13.92
CA LEU A 739 20.22 -13.41 15.08
C LEU A 739 21.73 -13.18 15.30
N ASN A 740 22.46 -12.89 14.22
CA ASN A 740 23.93 -12.78 14.19
C ASN A 740 24.40 -11.32 14.06
N ALA A 741 23.53 -10.35 14.36
CA ALA A 741 23.96 -8.97 14.56
C ALA A 741 24.98 -8.90 15.70
N MET A 742 26.01 -8.08 15.56
CA MET A 742 27.01 -7.82 16.60
C MET A 742 26.80 -6.42 17.17
N ASN A 743 26.84 -6.28 18.49
CA ASN A 743 26.87 -4.96 19.12
C ASN A 743 28.25 -4.29 19.00
N LYS A 744 28.40 -3.05 19.51
CA LYS A 744 29.69 -2.32 19.45
C LYS A 744 30.81 -2.94 20.31
N ALA A 745 30.53 -3.95 21.13
CA ALA A 745 31.54 -4.72 21.85
C ALA A 745 32.00 -5.97 21.06
N GLY A 746 31.42 -6.22 19.87
CA GLY A 746 31.69 -7.41 19.06
C GLY A 746 30.93 -8.67 19.51
N ASP A 747 29.97 -8.53 20.42
CA ASP A 747 29.18 -9.66 20.94
C ASP A 747 27.90 -9.86 20.11
N THR A 748 27.60 -11.10 19.73
CA THR A 748 26.26 -11.49 19.26
C THR A 748 25.31 -11.73 20.44
N ALA A 749 24.02 -11.92 20.14
CA ALA A 749 23.06 -12.37 21.15
C ALA A 749 23.46 -13.72 21.79
N LEU A 750 24.11 -14.63 21.05
CA LEU A 750 24.57 -15.90 21.59
C LEU A 750 25.79 -15.72 22.52
N ASP A 751 26.75 -14.87 22.15
CA ASP A 751 27.90 -14.55 23.01
C ASP A 751 27.44 -13.95 24.36
N ILE A 752 26.37 -13.15 24.36
CA ILE A 752 25.76 -12.63 25.59
C ILE A 752 25.10 -13.76 26.41
N ALA A 753 24.41 -14.71 25.79
CA ALA A 753 23.80 -15.84 26.51
C ALA A 753 24.87 -16.72 27.19
N GLU A 754 25.97 -17.00 26.49
CA GLU A 754 27.09 -17.78 27.01
C GLU A 754 27.83 -17.03 28.14
N LYS A 755 28.05 -15.71 28.02
CA LYS A 755 28.62 -14.88 29.10
C LYS A 755 27.74 -14.82 30.36
N ILE A 756 26.43 -14.95 30.22
CA ILE A 756 25.46 -14.97 31.34
C ILE A 756 25.36 -16.38 31.97
N GLY A 757 25.79 -17.42 31.26
CA GLY A 757 25.76 -18.80 31.75
C GLY A 757 24.35 -19.39 31.85
N ASN A 758 23.39 -18.91 31.05
CA ASN A 758 22.02 -19.45 31.03
C ASN A 758 21.88 -20.51 29.92
N PRO A 759 21.82 -21.82 30.25
CA PRO A 759 21.83 -22.88 29.25
C PRO A 759 20.55 -22.91 28.39
N GLU A 760 19.39 -22.50 28.91
CA GLU A 760 18.13 -22.47 28.15
C GLU A 760 18.12 -21.35 27.10
N LEU A 761 18.76 -20.20 27.38
CA LEU A 761 18.95 -19.16 26.36
C LEU A 761 19.94 -19.60 25.28
N VAL A 762 21.00 -20.32 25.68
CA VAL A 762 21.98 -20.88 24.74
C VAL A 762 21.33 -21.95 23.85
N SER A 763 20.46 -22.81 24.37
CA SER A 763 19.74 -23.80 23.56
C SER A 763 18.74 -23.14 22.61
N VAL A 764 17.90 -22.22 23.09
CA VAL A 764 16.92 -21.49 22.25
C VAL A 764 17.59 -20.73 21.11
N LEU A 765 18.74 -20.08 21.35
CA LEU A 765 19.46 -19.34 20.32
C LEU A 765 20.21 -20.27 19.34
N LYS A 766 20.73 -21.42 19.80
CA LYS A 766 21.36 -22.42 18.92
C LYS A 766 20.34 -23.18 18.08
N GLU A 767 19.19 -23.54 18.64
CA GLU A 767 18.03 -24.09 17.92
C GLU A 767 17.54 -23.15 16.81
N ALA A 768 17.66 -21.83 17.02
CA ALA A 768 17.33 -20.80 16.04
C ALA A 768 18.41 -20.57 14.95
N GLY A 769 19.59 -21.17 15.07
CA GLY A 769 20.72 -20.95 14.15
C GLY A 769 21.58 -19.71 14.43
N ALA A 770 21.58 -19.19 15.67
CA ALA A 770 22.54 -18.16 16.07
C ALA A 770 23.97 -18.73 16.21
N ALA A 771 24.96 -17.93 15.84
CA ALA A 771 26.39 -18.26 15.88
C ALA A 771 27.18 -17.32 16.81
N THR A 772 28.35 -17.77 17.28
CA THR A 772 29.27 -16.94 18.07
C THR A 772 30.07 -16.02 17.16
N ALA A 773 30.52 -14.86 17.68
CA ALA A 773 31.40 -13.96 16.94
C ALA A 773 32.72 -14.63 16.48
N LYS A 774 33.17 -15.69 17.17
CA LYS A 774 34.39 -16.44 16.83
C LYS A 774 34.22 -17.36 15.62
N ASP A 775 33.01 -17.90 15.41
CA ASP A 775 32.73 -18.81 14.29
C ASP A 775 32.54 -18.04 12.98
N LEU A 776 32.09 -16.79 13.06
CA LEU A 776 31.92 -15.88 11.92
C LEU A 776 33.26 -15.34 11.36
N GLY A 777 34.36 -15.47 12.11
CA GLY A 777 35.66 -14.83 11.81
C GLY A 777 36.73 -15.72 11.15
N LYS A 778 36.42 -16.97 10.75
CA LYS A 778 37.40 -17.88 10.11
C LYS A 778 36.97 -18.26 8.68
N PRO A 779 37.86 -18.17 7.67
CA PRO A 779 37.56 -18.67 6.33
C PRO A 779 37.36 -20.19 6.39
N GLN A 780 36.20 -20.67 5.92
CA GLN A 780 35.83 -22.08 6.04
C GLN A 780 36.57 -22.96 5.02
N ASN A 781 37.00 -24.13 5.49
CA ASN A 781 37.62 -25.17 4.68
C ASN A 781 36.57 -25.83 3.75
N PRO A 782 36.76 -25.85 2.41
CA PRO A 782 35.73 -26.24 1.44
C PRO A 782 35.14 -27.65 1.64
N ALA A 783 35.92 -28.59 2.19
CA ALA A 783 35.43 -29.94 2.51
C ALA A 783 34.31 -29.93 3.58
N LYS A 784 34.33 -28.96 4.51
CA LYS A 784 33.29 -28.81 5.54
C LYS A 784 32.05 -28.12 4.99
N GLN A 785 32.22 -27.14 4.08
CA GLN A 785 31.10 -26.58 3.32
C GLN A 785 30.40 -27.66 2.51
N LEU A 786 31.10 -28.47 1.70
CA LEU A 786 30.45 -29.49 0.87
C LEU A 786 29.62 -30.48 1.72
N LYS A 787 30.13 -30.91 2.88
CA LYS A 787 29.41 -31.80 3.80
C LYS A 787 28.20 -31.12 4.47
N GLN A 788 28.34 -29.83 4.80
CA GLN A 788 27.24 -29.03 5.36
C GLN A 788 26.16 -28.78 4.29
N THR A 789 26.52 -28.34 3.09
CA THR A 789 25.60 -28.13 1.96
C THR A 789 24.84 -29.40 1.57
N VAL A 790 25.49 -30.58 1.59
CA VAL A 790 24.79 -31.86 1.37
C VAL A 790 23.80 -32.19 2.51
N SER A 791 24.14 -31.85 3.76
CA SER A 791 23.22 -31.99 4.91
C SER A 791 22.05 -31.01 4.84
N ASP A 792 22.33 -29.75 4.52
CA ASP A 792 21.35 -28.68 4.45
C ASP A 792 20.40 -28.89 3.26
N ILE A 793 20.91 -29.32 2.08
CA ILE A 793 20.07 -29.75 0.96
C ILE A 793 19.17 -30.92 1.38
N LYS A 794 19.68 -31.91 2.12
CA LYS A 794 18.87 -33.05 2.59
C LYS A 794 17.74 -32.60 3.52
N HIS A 795 18.04 -31.72 4.48
CA HIS A 795 17.04 -31.22 5.44
C HIS A 795 16.07 -30.23 4.80
N GLU A 796 16.51 -29.35 3.90
CA GLU A 796 15.66 -28.42 3.16
C GLU A 796 14.74 -29.17 2.18
N VAL A 797 15.23 -30.19 1.48
CA VAL A 797 14.39 -31.06 0.64
C VAL A 797 13.39 -31.85 1.49
N GLN A 798 13.76 -32.35 2.68
CA GLN A 798 12.79 -32.98 3.60
C GLN A 798 11.75 -31.98 4.12
N SER A 799 12.15 -30.76 4.48
CA SER A 799 11.26 -29.66 4.90
C SER A 799 10.26 -29.32 3.80
N GLN A 800 10.74 -29.05 2.57
CA GLN A 800 9.91 -28.73 1.41
C GLN A 800 9.02 -29.91 1.01
N LEU A 801 9.49 -31.16 1.08
CA LEU A 801 8.64 -32.34 0.87
C LEU A 801 7.55 -32.47 1.94
N GLN A 802 7.85 -32.19 3.21
CA GLN A 802 6.88 -32.26 4.30
C GLN A 802 5.85 -31.12 4.23
N GLN A 803 6.28 -29.91 3.90
CA GLN A 803 5.43 -28.74 3.68
C GLN A 803 4.57 -28.89 2.41
N SER A 804 5.13 -29.44 1.34
CA SER A 804 4.40 -29.83 0.12
C SER A 804 3.41 -30.97 0.38
N ARG A 805 3.75 -31.93 1.26
CA ARG A 805 2.83 -33.00 1.71
C ARG A 805 1.67 -32.44 2.55
N GLN A 806 1.93 -31.52 3.48
CA GLN A 806 0.88 -30.84 4.25
C GLN A 806 -0.01 -29.96 3.36
N THR A 807 0.60 -29.19 2.45
CA THR A 807 -0.11 -28.38 1.45
C THR A 807 -0.93 -29.28 0.54
N GLY A 808 -0.39 -30.40 0.08
CA GLY A 808 -1.09 -31.44 -0.67
C GLY A 808 -2.26 -32.07 0.09
N VAL A 809 -2.19 -32.21 1.42
CA VAL A 809 -3.32 -32.65 2.26
C VAL A 809 -4.39 -31.56 2.39
N ARG A 810 -4.00 -30.29 2.57
CA ARG A 810 -4.93 -29.14 2.57
C ARG A 810 -5.62 -28.96 1.22
N VAL A 811 -4.88 -29.02 0.12
CA VAL A 811 -5.39 -28.97 -1.26
C VAL A 811 -6.27 -30.18 -1.54
N ARG A 812 -5.91 -31.41 -1.14
CA ARG A 812 -6.82 -32.58 -1.23
C ARG A 812 -8.10 -32.39 -0.43
N ARG A 813 -8.06 -31.74 0.74
CA ARG A 813 -9.26 -31.43 1.55
C ARG A 813 -10.15 -30.39 0.87
N ILE A 814 -9.56 -29.35 0.28
CA ILE A 814 -10.27 -28.33 -0.52
C ILE A 814 -10.87 -28.96 -1.79
N ALA A 815 -10.11 -29.78 -2.51
CA ALA A 815 -10.58 -30.51 -3.69
C ALA A 815 -11.70 -31.50 -3.35
N LYS A 816 -11.64 -32.19 -2.20
CA LYS A 816 -12.76 -33.01 -1.70
C LYS A 816 -14.02 -32.16 -1.40
N ARG A 817 -13.86 -30.97 -0.79
CA ARG A 817 -14.98 -30.04 -0.55
C ARG A 817 -15.58 -29.49 -1.85
N LEU A 818 -14.74 -29.05 -2.80
CA LEU A 818 -15.17 -28.61 -4.14
C LEU A 818 -15.88 -29.73 -4.90
N LYS A 819 -15.34 -30.95 -4.91
CA LYS A 819 -15.98 -32.12 -5.54
C LYS A 819 -17.34 -32.42 -4.89
N LYS A 820 -17.48 -32.30 -3.56
CA LYS A 820 -18.77 -32.44 -2.86
C LYS A 820 -19.76 -31.33 -3.27
N LEU A 821 -19.32 -30.07 -3.33
CA LEU A 821 -20.17 -28.95 -3.79
C LEU A 821 -20.63 -29.13 -5.24
N HIS A 822 -19.75 -29.56 -6.15
CA HIS A 822 -20.10 -29.82 -7.55
C HIS A 822 -21.10 -30.97 -7.73
N ILE A 823 -20.99 -32.02 -6.90
CA ILE A 823 -21.94 -33.14 -6.88
C ILE A 823 -23.30 -32.68 -6.33
N ASN A 824 -23.29 -31.91 -5.23
CA ASN A 824 -24.52 -31.38 -4.63
C ASN A 824 -25.26 -30.44 -5.60
N GLY A 825 -24.54 -29.55 -6.29
CA GLY A 825 -25.12 -28.67 -7.31
C GLY A 825 -25.73 -29.46 -8.47
N LEU A 826 -25.03 -30.48 -8.98
CA LEU A 826 -25.52 -31.33 -10.07
C LEU A 826 -26.81 -32.07 -9.65
N ASN A 827 -26.86 -32.62 -8.43
CA ASN A 827 -28.05 -33.26 -7.89
C ASN A 827 -29.21 -32.26 -7.73
N ASN A 828 -28.94 -31.00 -7.35
CA ASN A 828 -29.98 -29.98 -7.22
C ASN A 828 -30.60 -29.62 -8.58
N ALA A 829 -29.77 -29.41 -9.61
CA ALA A 829 -30.23 -29.14 -10.98
C ALA A 829 -31.04 -30.33 -11.55
N ILE A 830 -30.57 -31.56 -11.33
CA ILE A 830 -31.28 -32.81 -11.66
C ILE A 830 -32.66 -32.84 -10.99
N ASN A 831 -32.73 -32.63 -9.67
CA ASN A 831 -33.98 -32.65 -8.93
C ASN A 831 -34.97 -31.58 -9.42
N SER A 832 -34.50 -30.35 -9.69
CA SER A 832 -35.32 -29.27 -10.26
C SER A 832 -35.86 -29.63 -11.65
N ALA A 833 -35.05 -30.25 -12.51
CA ALA A 833 -35.49 -30.66 -13.85
C ALA A 833 -36.58 -31.75 -13.81
N THR A 834 -36.50 -32.71 -12.87
CA THR A 834 -37.59 -33.69 -12.67
C THR A 834 -38.92 -33.05 -12.32
N VAL A 835 -38.91 -32.04 -11.44
CA VAL A 835 -40.15 -31.39 -11.00
C VAL A 835 -40.83 -30.72 -12.20
N VAL A 836 -40.07 -30.03 -13.05
CA VAL A 836 -40.59 -29.45 -14.29
C VAL A 836 -41.10 -30.53 -15.26
N ALA A 837 -40.37 -31.63 -15.44
CA ALA A 837 -40.79 -32.74 -16.30
C ALA A 837 -42.11 -33.39 -15.82
N VAL A 838 -42.25 -33.64 -14.52
CA VAL A 838 -43.48 -34.18 -13.93
C VAL A 838 -44.64 -33.21 -14.12
N LEU A 839 -44.43 -31.90 -13.91
CA LEU A 839 -45.47 -30.88 -14.11
C LEU A 839 -45.96 -30.81 -15.58
N ILE A 840 -45.05 -30.87 -16.55
CA ILE A 840 -45.44 -30.90 -17.98
C ILE A 840 -46.22 -32.18 -18.29
N ALA A 841 -45.78 -33.34 -17.78
CA ALA A 841 -46.49 -34.60 -17.95
C ALA A 841 -47.90 -34.58 -17.33
N THR A 842 -48.07 -34.02 -16.11
CA THR A 842 -49.40 -33.95 -15.49
C THR A 842 -50.33 -32.97 -16.19
N VAL A 843 -49.81 -31.84 -16.69
CA VAL A 843 -50.61 -30.86 -17.45
C VAL A 843 -51.06 -31.43 -18.81
N ALA A 844 -50.15 -32.04 -19.57
CA ALA A 844 -50.48 -32.69 -20.85
C ALA A 844 -51.51 -33.82 -20.66
N PHE A 845 -51.24 -34.74 -19.72
CA PHE A 845 -52.17 -35.82 -19.40
C PHE A 845 -53.56 -35.31 -19.01
N ALA A 846 -53.65 -34.28 -18.16
CA ALA A 846 -54.93 -33.68 -17.81
C ALA A 846 -55.60 -32.99 -19.01
N ALA A 847 -54.84 -32.32 -19.88
CA ALA A 847 -55.37 -31.62 -21.05
C ALA A 847 -56.07 -32.59 -22.01
N ILE A 848 -55.51 -33.79 -22.27
CA ILE A 848 -56.11 -34.81 -23.15
C ILE A 848 -57.54 -35.18 -22.73
N PHE A 849 -57.80 -35.31 -21.43
CA PHE A 849 -59.11 -35.73 -20.90
C PHE A 849 -60.07 -34.58 -20.57
N THR A 850 -59.62 -33.33 -20.62
CA THR A 850 -60.43 -32.15 -20.26
C THR A 850 -60.86 -31.29 -21.45
N ILE A 851 -60.53 -31.70 -22.68
CA ILE A 851 -60.98 -31.00 -23.90
C ILE A 851 -62.52 -31.08 -23.99
N PRO A 852 -63.24 -29.98 -24.24
CA PRO A 852 -64.67 -30.01 -24.51
C PRO A 852 -64.94 -30.65 -25.88
N GLY A 853 -65.10 -31.97 -25.89
CA GLY A 853 -65.57 -32.76 -27.02
C GLY A 853 -67.03 -33.12 -26.86
N GLN A 854 -67.91 -32.54 -27.69
CA GLN A 854 -69.25 -33.09 -27.87
C GLN A 854 -69.12 -34.43 -28.61
N TYR A 855 -69.42 -35.53 -27.90
CA TYR A 855 -69.57 -36.84 -28.50
C TYR A 855 -70.91 -36.91 -29.24
N GLU A 856 -70.95 -37.56 -30.40
CA GLU A 856 -72.17 -37.67 -31.20
C GLU A 856 -73.08 -38.76 -30.58
N GLU A 857 -74.15 -38.35 -29.88
CA GLU A 857 -75.03 -39.27 -29.12
C GLU A 857 -76.16 -39.91 -29.95
N ASP A 858 -76.44 -39.41 -31.16
CA ASP A 858 -77.62 -39.79 -31.96
C ASP A 858 -77.25 -40.50 -33.28
N ARG A 859 -77.98 -41.57 -33.62
CA ARG A 859 -77.54 -42.64 -34.54
C ARG A 859 -78.07 -42.51 -35.97
N THR A 860 -78.62 -41.36 -36.36
CA THR A 860 -79.57 -41.26 -37.49
C THR A 860 -79.08 -40.49 -38.73
N LYS A 861 -77.85 -39.95 -38.76
CA LYS A 861 -77.24 -39.39 -40.00
C LYS A 861 -75.78 -39.82 -40.13
N GLY A 862 -75.53 -40.80 -41.01
CA GLY A 862 -74.23 -41.47 -41.11
C GLY A 862 -73.15 -40.67 -41.84
N LEU A 863 -72.00 -40.48 -41.18
CA LEU A 863 -70.69 -40.99 -41.65
C LEU A 863 -69.62 -41.04 -40.52
N LEU A 864 -70.02 -41.04 -39.24
CA LEU A 864 -69.13 -41.17 -38.08
C LEU A 864 -69.56 -42.38 -37.23
N PHE A 865 -68.62 -42.96 -36.49
CA PHE A 865 -68.90 -44.09 -35.59
C PHE A 865 -69.39 -43.60 -34.21
N LEU A 866 -70.23 -44.41 -33.55
CA LEU A 866 -70.79 -44.07 -32.23
C LEU A 866 -69.66 -43.91 -31.19
N GLY A 867 -69.56 -42.74 -30.56
CA GLY A 867 -68.47 -42.39 -29.63
C GLY A 867 -67.29 -41.65 -30.26
N GLU A 868 -67.31 -41.37 -31.56
CA GLU A 868 -66.33 -40.51 -32.22
C GLU A 868 -66.57 -39.02 -31.84
N ALA A 869 -65.52 -38.30 -31.44
CA ALA A 869 -65.65 -36.91 -31.04
C ALA A 869 -65.84 -36.01 -32.28
N ARG A 870 -66.87 -35.15 -32.30
CA ARG A 870 -67.21 -34.24 -33.42
C ARG A 870 -66.08 -33.29 -33.86
N ILE A 871 -65.04 -33.15 -33.03
CA ILE A 871 -63.87 -32.27 -33.25
C ILE A 871 -62.69 -33.04 -33.88
N ALA A 872 -62.71 -34.38 -33.92
CA ALA A 872 -61.59 -35.25 -34.32
C ALA A 872 -60.97 -34.87 -35.68
N ASN A 873 -61.81 -34.59 -36.68
CA ASN A 873 -61.39 -34.24 -38.04
C ASN A 873 -60.96 -32.77 -38.22
N LYS A 874 -60.92 -31.95 -37.16
CA LYS A 874 -60.46 -30.54 -37.24
C LYS A 874 -58.95 -30.45 -37.08
N ALA A 875 -58.27 -29.75 -37.98
CA ALA A 875 -56.81 -29.58 -37.95
C ALA A 875 -56.24 -29.08 -36.60
N PRO A 876 -56.85 -28.11 -35.87
CA PRO A 876 -56.36 -27.71 -34.55
C PRO A 876 -56.40 -28.83 -33.50
N PHE A 877 -57.37 -29.75 -33.58
CA PHE A 877 -57.46 -30.90 -32.68
C PHE A 877 -56.40 -31.95 -32.99
N LEU A 878 -56.16 -32.25 -34.27
CA LEU A 878 -55.10 -33.17 -34.69
C LEU A 878 -53.70 -32.64 -34.29
N ILE A 879 -53.45 -31.34 -34.48
CA ILE A 879 -52.22 -30.67 -34.06
C ILE A 879 -52.07 -30.72 -32.53
N PHE A 880 -53.13 -30.38 -31.78
CA PHE A 880 -53.13 -30.49 -30.32
C PHE A 880 -52.74 -31.92 -29.88
N PHE A 881 -53.48 -32.92 -30.37
CA PHE A 881 -53.35 -34.30 -29.92
C PHE A 881 -51.95 -34.87 -30.16
N ILE A 882 -51.35 -34.58 -31.34
CA ILE A 882 -50.00 -35.05 -31.68
C ILE A 882 -48.95 -34.37 -30.80
N PHE A 883 -48.97 -33.04 -30.69
CA PHE A 883 -47.92 -32.31 -29.96
C PHE A 883 -48.02 -32.47 -28.44
N ASP A 884 -49.24 -32.55 -27.90
CA ASP A 884 -49.46 -32.82 -26.47
C ASP A 884 -49.00 -34.25 -26.10
N SER A 885 -49.37 -35.25 -26.91
CA SER A 885 -48.87 -36.62 -26.74
C SER A 885 -47.33 -36.68 -26.79
N LEU A 886 -46.69 -35.99 -27.73
CA LEU A 886 -45.23 -35.92 -27.81
C LEU A 886 -44.61 -35.23 -26.58
N ALA A 887 -45.22 -34.16 -26.07
CA ALA A 887 -44.77 -33.48 -24.86
C ALA A 887 -44.88 -34.40 -23.62
N LEU A 888 -46.00 -35.12 -23.49
CA LEU A 888 -46.24 -36.12 -22.43
C LEU A 888 -45.19 -37.24 -22.47
N PHE A 889 -45.00 -37.89 -23.62
CA PHE A 889 -44.05 -39.01 -23.74
C PHE A 889 -42.60 -38.59 -23.50
N ILE A 890 -42.16 -37.43 -24.01
CA ILE A 890 -40.80 -36.93 -23.76
C ILE A 890 -40.60 -36.61 -22.27
N SER A 891 -41.60 -36.01 -21.63
CA SER A 891 -41.54 -35.66 -20.20
C SER A 891 -41.49 -36.90 -19.31
N LEU A 892 -42.31 -37.91 -19.57
CA LEU A 892 -42.27 -39.20 -18.88
C LEU A 892 -40.94 -39.94 -19.12
N ALA A 893 -40.44 -39.95 -20.36
CA ALA A 893 -39.15 -40.57 -20.68
C ALA A 893 -37.99 -39.91 -19.91
N VAL A 894 -37.98 -38.59 -19.76
CA VAL A 894 -36.98 -37.88 -18.94
C VAL A 894 -37.07 -38.32 -17.47
N VAL A 895 -38.27 -38.42 -16.90
CA VAL A 895 -38.47 -38.88 -15.51
C VAL A 895 -37.98 -40.32 -15.31
N VAL A 896 -38.33 -41.25 -16.22
CA VAL A 896 -37.93 -42.66 -16.14
C VAL A 896 -36.42 -42.85 -16.31
N VAL A 897 -35.80 -42.15 -17.26
CA VAL A 897 -34.34 -42.17 -17.43
C VAL A 897 -33.64 -41.55 -16.20
N GLN A 898 -34.24 -40.55 -15.58
CA GLN A 898 -33.66 -39.92 -14.39
C GLN A 898 -33.76 -40.81 -13.14
N THR A 899 -34.86 -41.52 -12.91
CA THR A 899 -35.02 -42.42 -11.76
C THR A 899 -34.16 -43.69 -11.88
N SER A 900 -34.01 -44.23 -13.09
CA SER A 900 -33.24 -45.47 -13.34
C SER A 900 -31.71 -45.30 -13.28
N VAL A 901 -31.16 -44.13 -13.66
CA VAL A 901 -29.71 -43.93 -13.85
C VAL A 901 -28.99 -43.36 -12.61
N VAL A 902 -29.65 -43.29 -11.44
CA VAL A 902 -29.14 -42.58 -10.24
C VAL A 902 -27.82 -43.16 -9.68
N VAL A 903 -27.46 -44.40 -9.93
CA VAL A 903 -26.36 -45.07 -9.20
C VAL A 903 -25.01 -45.13 -9.94
N ILE A 904 -24.98 -45.00 -11.28
CA ILE A 904 -23.80 -45.39 -12.08
C ILE A 904 -23.07 -44.18 -12.71
N GLU A 905 -21.82 -43.98 -12.28
CA GLU A 905 -20.81 -43.01 -12.78
C GLU A 905 -21.14 -41.50 -12.88
N GLN A 906 -20.25 -40.68 -12.29
CA GLN A 906 -20.29 -39.21 -12.38
C GLN A 906 -20.07 -38.65 -13.81
N LYS A 907 -19.36 -39.38 -14.69
CA LYS A 907 -19.18 -38.97 -16.10
C LYS A 907 -20.46 -39.17 -16.91
N ALA A 908 -21.18 -40.27 -16.66
CA ALA A 908 -22.49 -40.54 -17.27
C ALA A 908 -23.50 -39.47 -16.85
N LYS A 909 -23.64 -39.20 -15.54
CA LYS A 909 -24.55 -38.15 -15.02
C LYS A 909 -24.36 -36.77 -15.68
N LYS A 910 -23.12 -36.34 -15.95
CA LYS A 910 -22.87 -35.05 -16.62
C LYS A 910 -23.29 -35.03 -18.09
N LYS A 911 -23.06 -36.12 -18.83
CA LYS A 911 -23.59 -36.26 -20.20
C LYS A 911 -25.13 -36.31 -20.18
N LEU A 912 -25.70 -37.01 -19.20
CA LEU A 912 -27.14 -37.15 -19.05
C LEU A 912 -27.84 -35.81 -18.81
N VAL A 913 -27.35 -34.96 -17.89
CA VAL A 913 -27.92 -33.61 -17.66
C VAL A 913 -27.93 -32.75 -18.92
N PHE A 914 -26.88 -32.83 -19.75
CA PHE A 914 -26.85 -32.10 -21.03
C PHE A 914 -27.91 -32.61 -22.02
N VAL A 915 -28.21 -33.91 -22.03
CA VAL A 915 -29.27 -34.51 -22.85
C VAL A 915 -30.67 -34.19 -22.28
N ILE A 916 -30.87 -34.36 -20.97
CA ILE A 916 -32.13 -34.03 -20.27
C ILE A 916 -32.50 -32.57 -20.51
N ASN A 917 -31.56 -31.63 -20.37
CA ASN A 917 -31.82 -30.22 -20.64
C ASN A 917 -32.35 -30.02 -22.07
N LYS A 918 -31.68 -30.59 -23.09
CA LYS A 918 -32.14 -30.53 -24.48
C LYS A 918 -33.53 -31.14 -24.70
N LEU A 919 -33.82 -32.30 -24.10
CA LEU A 919 -35.14 -32.92 -24.19
C LEU A 919 -36.22 -32.08 -23.50
N MET A 920 -35.87 -31.36 -22.42
CA MET A 920 -36.79 -30.47 -21.73
C MET A 920 -37.11 -29.21 -22.55
N TRP A 921 -36.12 -28.60 -23.21
CA TRP A 921 -36.38 -27.53 -24.19
C TRP A 921 -37.30 -27.99 -25.34
N LEU A 922 -37.17 -29.25 -25.78
CA LEU A 922 -38.04 -29.84 -26.80
C LEU A 922 -39.47 -30.09 -26.28
N ALA A 923 -39.62 -30.60 -25.06
CA ALA A 923 -40.93 -30.78 -24.42
C ALA A 923 -41.65 -29.43 -24.22
N CYS A 924 -40.94 -28.41 -23.74
CA CYS A 924 -41.46 -27.04 -23.60
C CYS A 924 -41.92 -26.44 -24.94
N LEU A 925 -41.24 -26.76 -26.05
CA LEU A 925 -41.67 -26.33 -27.38
C LEU A 925 -42.98 -27.02 -27.81
N PHE A 926 -43.09 -28.34 -27.62
CA PHE A 926 -44.28 -29.09 -28.03
C PHE A 926 -45.53 -28.77 -27.20
N ILE A 927 -45.43 -28.68 -25.87
CA ILE A 927 -46.57 -28.30 -25.02
C ILE A 927 -47.09 -26.89 -25.36
N SER A 928 -46.20 -26.00 -25.82
CA SER A 928 -46.60 -24.66 -26.24
C SER A 928 -47.32 -24.64 -27.58
N ILE A 929 -46.91 -25.47 -28.54
CA ILE A 929 -47.64 -25.67 -29.80
C ILE A 929 -49.02 -26.27 -29.53
N ALA A 930 -49.10 -27.25 -28.62
CA ALA A 930 -50.37 -27.80 -28.17
C ALA A 930 -51.27 -26.73 -27.53
N PHE A 931 -50.75 -25.91 -26.60
CA PHE A 931 -51.51 -24.84 -25.95
C PHE A 931 -52.04 -23.79 -26.94
N VAL A 932 -51.23 -23.36 -27.93
CA VAL A 932 -51.69 -22.47 -29.01
C VAL A 932 -52.83 -23.13 -29.79
N SER A 933 -52.68 -24.41 -30.17
CA SER A 933 -53.71 -25.14 -30.90
C SER A 933 -55.00 -25.31 -30.08
N LEU A 934 -54.89 -25.55 -28.76
CA LEU A 934 -56.01 -25.66 -27.83
C LEU A 934 -56.83 -24.37 -27.75
N SER A 935 -56.19 -23.20 -27.84
CA SER A 935 -56.91 -21.91 -27.81
C SER A 935 -57.94 -21.78 -28.95
N PHE A 936 -57.62 -22.31 -30.14
CA PHE A 936 -58.56 -22.36 -31.28
C PHE A 936 -59.63 -23.45 -31.17
N ILE A 937 -59.44 -24.44 -30.28
CA ILE A 937 -60.46 -25.45 -29.97
C ILE A 937 -61.48 -24.89 -28.97
N VAL A 938 -60.98 -24.31 -27.87
CA VAL A 938 -61.81 -23.86 -26.73
C VAL A 938 -62.66 -22.64 -27.08
N VAL A 939 -62.11 -21.67 -27.83
CA VAL A 939 -62.82 -20.44 -28.21
C VAL A 939 -63.85 -20.66 -29.33
N GLY A 940 -63.69 -21.73 -30.13
CA GLY A 940 -64.60 -22.03 -31.23
C GLY A 940 -64.45 -21.11 -32.45
N LYS A 941 -65.43 -21.18 -33.36
CA LYS A 941 -65.38 -20.46 -34.66
C LYS A 941 -65.90 -19.03 -34.62
N GLU A 942 -66.73 -18.68 -33.63
CA GLU A 942 -67.41 -17.38 -33.60
C GLU A 942 -66.48 -16.28 -33.07
N ASP A 943 -65.64 -16.63 -32.08
CA ASP A 943 -64.73 -15.69 -31.40
C ASP A 943 -63.24 -15.88 -31.77
N ILE A 944 -62.93 -16.33 -33.00
CA ILE A 944 -61.53 -16.62 -33.45
C ILE A 944 -60.53 -15.49 -33.14
N TRP A 945 -60.98 -14.23 -33.11
CA TRP A 945 -60.16 -13.07 -32.74
C TRP A 945 -59.56 -13.18 -31.33
N LEU A 946 -60.28 -13.72 -30.34
CA LEU A 946 -59.78 -13.97 -28.99
C LEU A 946 -58.65 -15.02 -28.98
N ALA A 947 -58.77 -16.08 -29.78
CA ALA A 947 -57.70 -17.08 -29.94
C ALA A 947 -56.45 -16.51 -30.64
N ILE A 948 -56.63 -15.62 -31.63
CA ILE A 948 -55.53 -14.89 -32.28
C ILE A 948 -54.81 -13.98 -31.27
N CYS A 949 -55.55 -13.21 -30.47
CA CYS A 949 -54.97 -12.35 -29.43
C CYS A 949 -54.20 -13.16 -28.38
N ALA A 950 -54.76 -14.28 -27.90
CA ALA A 950 -54.07 -15.20 -26.98
C ALA A 950 -52.77 -15.76 -27.59
N THR A 951 -52.81 -16.14 -28.88
CA THR A 951 -51.66 -16.65 -29.62
C THR A 951 -50.55 -15.60 -29.78
N ILE A 952 -50.89 -14.34 -30.06
CA ILE A 952 -49.91 -13.25 -30.19
C ILE A 952 -49.25 -12.95 -28.84
N ILE A 953 -50.02 -12.91 -27.75
CA ILE A 953 -49.49 -12.65 -26.40
C ILE A 953 -48.59 -13.82 -25.95
N GLY A 954 -49.06 -15.06 -26.08
CA GLY A 954 -48.27 -16.26 -25.75
C GLY A 954 -46.99 -16.36 -26.60
N GLY A 955 -47.11 -16.17 -27.91
CA GLY A 955 -45.99 -16.24 -28.86
C GLY A 955 -44.92 -15.18 -28.62
N THR A 956 -45.30 -13.95 -28.26
CA THR A 956 -44.32 -12.88 -27.94
C THR A 956 -43.58 -13.14 -26.61
N ILE A 957 -44.28 -13.62 -25.58
CA ILE A 957 -43.65 -14.03 -24.31
C ILE A 957 -42.69 -15.20 -24.53
N MET A 958 -43.07 -16.19 -25.33
CA MET A 958 -42.19 -17.30 -25.69
C MET A 958 -40.97 -16.87 -26.50
N LEU A 959 -41.16 -16.09 -27.55
CA LEU A 959 -40.07 -15.69 -28.44
C LEU A 959 -39.03 -14.82 -27.71
N THR A 960 -39.49 -13.94 -26.81
CA THR A 960 -38.59 -13.13 -25.97
C THR A 960 -37.85 -13.96 -24.92
N THR A 961 -38.52 -14.88 -24.22
CA THR A 961 -37.87 -15.74 -23.20
C THR A 961 -36.89 -16.74 -23.82
N ILE A 962 -37.28 -17.46 -24.87
CA ILE A 962 -36.39 -18.38 -25.60
C ILE A 962 -35.25 -17.60 -26.27
N GLY A 963 -35.56 -16.47 -26.92
CA GLY A 963 -34.58 -15.62 -27.59
C GLY A 963 -33.51 -15.07 -26.63
N ALA A 964 -33.90 -14.56 -25.45
CA ALA A 964 -32.98 -14.09 -24.44
C ALA A 964 -32.06 -15.21 -23.90
N MET A 965 -32.63 -16.39 -23.64
CA MET A 965 -31.85 -17.55 -23.17
C MET A 965 -30.86 -18.04 -24.23
N CYS A 966 -31.29 -18.14 -25.49
CA CYS A 966 -30.41 -18.47 -26.61
C CYS A 966 -29.31 -17.42 -26.82
N TYR A 967 -29.62 -16.13 -26.72
CA TYR A 967 -28.63 -15.05 -26.84
C TYR A 967 -27.55 -15.14 -25.76
N CYS A 968 -27.92 -15.35 -24.49
CA CYS A 968 -26.98 -15.55 -23.39
C CYS A 968 -26.04 -16.74 -23.62
N VAL A 969 -26.58 -17.88 -24.10
CA VAL A 969 -25.79 -19.08 -24.42
C VAL A 969 -24.84 -18.84 -25.61
N VAL A 970 -25.29 -18.10 -26.63
CA VAL A 970 -24.48 -17.81 -27.83
C VAL A 970 -23.37 -16.79 -27.53
N MET A 971 -23.66 -15.70 -26.82
CA MET A 971 -22.64 -14.71 -26.43
C MET A 971 -21.54 -15.35 -25.58
N HIS A 972 -21.89 -16.21 -24.64
CA HIS A 972 -20.91 -16.92 -23.81
C HIS A 972 -20.00 -17.86 -24.63
N ARG A 973 -20.57 -18.58 -25.62
CA ARG A 973 -19.78 -19.37 -26.58
C ARG A 973 -18.85 -18.51 -27.44
N ILE A 974 -19.29 -17.31 -27.83
CA ILE A 974 -18.45 -16.35 -28.57
C ILE A 974 -17.29 -15.88 -27.70
N GLU A 975 -17.51 -15.54 -26.43
CA GLU A 975 -16.43 -15.21 -25.49
C GLU A 975 -15.44 -16.37 -25.30
N GLU A 976 -15.93 -17.61 -25.12
CA GLU A 976 -15.06 -18.79 -24.99
C GLU A 976 -14.24 -19.05 -26.27
N SER A 977 -14.79 -18.75 -27.44
CA SER A 977 -14.08 -18.83 -28.73
C SER A 977 -13.01 -17.76 -28.89
N LYS A 978 -13.29 -16.50 -28.50
CA LYS A 978 -12.33 -15.39 -28.48
C LYS A 978 -11.18 -15.65 -27.51
N LEU A 979 -11.46 -16.22 -26.33
CA LEU A 979 -10.45 -16.65 -25.37
C LEU A 979 -9.53 -17.77 -25.92
N LYS A 980 -10.06 -18.65 -26.79
CA LYS A 980 -9.26 -19.68 -27.47
C LYS A 980 -8.43 -19.11 -28.63
N SER A 981 -8.94 -18.15 -29.41
CA SER A 981 -8.17 -17.51 -30.49
C SER A 981 -6.98 -16.72 -29.94
N LEU A 982 -7.18 -15.92 -28.89
CA LEU A 982 -6.14 -15.15 -28.20
C LEU A 982 -5.03 -16.05 -27.59
N ARG A 983 -5.34 -17.29 -27.21
CA ARG A 983 -4.34 -18.28 -26.79
C ARG A 983 -3.55 -18.86 -27.97
N LYS A 984 -4.20 -19.06 -29.13
CA LYS A 984 -3.59 -19.67 -30.32
C LYS A 984 -2.68 -18.71 -31.10
N GLU A 985 -2.94 -17.41 -31.05
CA GLU A 985 -1.99 -16.41 -31.54
C GLU A 985 -0.73 -16.35 -30.67
N ARG A 986 -0.90 -16.38 -29.34
CA ARG A 986 0.20 -16.31 -28.37
C ARG A 986 1.15 -17.53 -28.41
N SER A 987 0.75 -18.64 -29.04
CA SER A 987 1.60 -19.82 -29.22
C SER A 987 2.33 -19.87 -30.58
N LYS A 988 2.05 -18.95 -31.52
CA LYS A 988 2.68 -18.94 -32.85
C LYS A 988 3.97 -18.11 -32.95
N SER A 989 4.31 -17.32 -31.93
CA SER A 989 5.44 -16.37 -31.97
C SER A 989 6.62 -16.76 -31.06
N LYS A 990 6.86 -18.06 -30.83
CA LYS A 990 8.06 -18.54 -30.14
C LYS A 990 8.72 -19.67 -30.93
N SER A 991 9.93 -19.38 -31.42
CA SER A 991 10.83 -20.32 -32.06
C SER A 991 11.33 -21.39 -31.07
N PHE A 992 11.72 -22.54 -31.61
CA PHE A 992 12.17 -23.73 -30.88
C PHE A 992 13.39 -23.50 -29.98
N SER A 993 13.32 -24.05 -28.76
CA SER A 993 14.48 -24.69 -28.11
C SER A 993 13.97 -25.80 -27.18
N LEU A 994 14.47 -27.01 -27.35
CA LEU A 994 13.90 -28.24 -26.79
C LEU A 994 14.49 -28.57 -25.41
N SER A 995 13.68 -28.51 -24.35
CA SER A 995 13.88 -29.32 -23.13
C SER A 995 12.53 -29.61 -22.47
N HIS A 996 12.30 -30.88 -22.13
CA HIS A 996 10.95 -31.42 -21.96
C HIS A 996 10.67 -31.80 -20.50
N MET A 997 9.87 -30.98 -19.79
CA MET A 997 9.17 -31.39 -18.57
C MET A 997 7.72 -30.88 -18.61
N PRO A 998 6.71 -31.75 -18.60
CA PRO A 998 5.31 -31.33 -18.70
C PRO A 998 4.80 -30.76 -17.37
N LEU A 999 4.45 -29.47 -17.36
CA LEU A 999 3.90 -28.81 -16.18
C LEU A 999 2.42 -29.16 -15.99
N GLU A 1000 2.11 -29.91 -14.93
CA GLU A 1000 0.78 -30.47 -14.63
C GLU A 1000 -0.35 -29.43 -14.42
N SER A 1001 -0.02 -28.13 -14.38
CA SER A 1001 -0.97 -27.04 -14.10
C SER A 1001 -1.81 -26.59 -15.31
N GLU A 1002 -1.34 -26.79 -16.56
CA GLU A 1002 -2.09 -26.34 -17.74
C GLU A 1002 -3.30 -27.24 -18.07
N ILE A 1003 -3.20 -28.55 -17.77
CA ILE A 1003 -4.30 -29.50 -17.97
C ILE A 1003 -5.46 -29.19 -17.00
N LEU A 1004 -5.16 -28.85 -15.74
CA LEU A 1004 -6.19 -28.59 -14.72
C LEU A 1004 -7.06 -27.37 -15.05
N ASN A 1005 -6.47 -26.29 -15.56
CA ASN A 1005 -7.20 -25.07 -15.94
C ASN A 1005 -8.06 -25.26 -17.21
N GLY A 1006 -7.68 -26.17 -18.11
CA GLY A 1006 -8.49 -26.55 -19.26
C GLY A 1006 -9.77 -27.31 -18.86
N GLU A 1007 -9.69 -28.17 -17.84
CA GLU A 1007 -10.85 -28.87 -17.30
C GLU A 1007 -11.74 -28.00 -16.39
N PHE A 1008 -11.17 -27.10 -15.58
CA PHE A 1008 -11.96 -26.30 -14.64
C PHE A 1008 -12.94 -25.35 -15.34
N ASN A 1009 -12.48 -24.62 -16.37
CA ASN A 1009 -13.35 -23.68 -17.09
C ASN A 1009 -14.47 -24.39 -17.88
N LYS A 1010 -14.22 -25.60 -18.39
CA LYS A 1010 -15.26 -26.46 -19.00
C LYS A 1010 -16.27 -27.03 -18.00
N ARG A 1011 -15.98 -26.99 -16.69
CA ARG A 1011 -16.80 -27.64 -15.64
C ARG A 1011 -17.69 -26.69 -14.84
N MET A 1012 -17.56 -25.37 -15.01
CA MET A 1012 -18.37 -24.40 -14.27
C MET A 1012 -19.77 -24.14 -14.86
N TYR A 1013 -20.01 -24.53 -16.11
CA TYR A 1013 -21.24 -24.20 -16.88
C TYR A 1013 -22.08 -25.46 -17.22
N ALA A 1014 -22.08 -26.44 -16.31
CA ALA A 1014 -22.97 -27.60 -16.34
C ALA A 1014 -23.79 -27.65 -15.04
N LEU A 1015 -24.33 -26.47 -14.68
CA LEU A 1015 -25.36 -26.19 -13.69
C LEU A 1015 -26.41 -25.33 -14.41
#